data_AF-A0A1D2QBB4-F1
#
_entry.id   AF-A0A1D2QBB4-F1
#
_cell.length_a   1.000
_cell.length_b   1.000
_cell.length_c   1.000
_cell.angle_alpha   90.00
_cell.angle_beta   90.00
_cell.angle_gamma   90.00
#
_symmetry.space_group_name_H-M   'P 1'
#
loop_
_entity.id
_entity.type
_entity.pdbx_description
1 polymer ?
#
loop_
_entity_poly.entity_id
_entity_poly.type
_entity_poly.pdbx_seq_one_letter_code
_entity_poly.pdbx_strand_id
1 'polypeptide(L)'
;MTQMVRNWDRDVVEKFIKPESQQKSPDVFRETHVEIDKIRAEILRPHNGDDAFVTEAEFRDAVLSSDLKDDNRIFIVKGEVGSGKSHLCQWLEYEINGYEDGGGTDDEHVAIHISRSNTRLDEILEILHEPIDKEYEEVSDVSSLDPQEVADFIIQGLRTFYKDKGALRSFDLEIFLESRPNADDFRTTLVENIEEYQASVDQENQEQNIQEYLLSREDYGRVCLSAFGETKREDEVYPVVRRAVHDLLTRNIGIEDFKRELEDISDAYVEAGKRPVLICEDLTTFSVLKDDLLDHIFELSSGHYDVIMGWTTGWERENIDDALSTSEDSLTYMKQRTQGYLSMTADNGQAYFLEGRSAPVVLVRAYLDAIKRHSVAAADIPEEVFDNIYPFNEAFVRHVYANLIQDGNLQQTPRILLVHVIAECLTSDVPPFKAIQNNSYVRQRPYLIGINEHSTPCLELTQWYALKHQGQLWLPAIVFEIYDVDTHGGVVRDGNVFFEMSFAAGDVTVIERVPGSEVVIESERTDEENEETEEKDDKPAEMTDEGKDEEEEDERPDQPEQDTVEVPPEDYREFQSWLMNGAEYASVDRFRDGVVATLERWHDPTRLANENSTADSTGIYFDRGSEPPVVVRGADSPSSMSFEVLHGTENEVLYRQMLHYGYADSFEDGANFDKLRGWATDKVVEYRSRMREDIEGHLPKQMSIEEFIVLAHYLVMNIGKGETEISRKLMFESYEMKDTSPLSYKSDIDVDLPQGLDGAFERVSAHTGDIRNLAQGFFLLKKNVVDYDRLNDAVRGVAENDEDYLSELSSTSVDDLADAYRIGTTRNNAKKSLATIIEDFSDFAGELEKVEQKVNVEDLQEDISRYQKLHFLSHNQVKLANLYQTLDAALGPLGVTHRQRWQKVGELLNDTSQDIGLGDFRSTLNEIEKASANDAISAIALLHEYQRSLDESDAWEVYDVFNEMIQELRDAEGSEVGDFRNQVESSTEFDTFRAERDSIRQTIEGDL
;
A
#
# COMPACT_ATOMS: atom_id res chain seq x y z
N MET A 1 14.38 11.09 -35.89
CA MET A 1 15.33 10.46 -34.96
C MET A 1 16.71 10.79 -35.48
N THR A 2 17.37 11.70 -34.79
CA THR A 2 18.65 12.27 -35.21
C THR A 2 19.74 11.39 -34.60
N GLN A 3 20.59 10.79 -35.46
CA GLN A 3 21.70 9.93 -35.02
C GLN A 3 22.64 10.75 -34.12
N MET A 4 23.08 10.18 -32.99
CA MET A 4 24.10 10.80 -32.14
C MET A 4 25.38 11.04 -32.95
N VAL A 5 25.89 12.27 -32.91
CA VAL A 5 27.17 12.63 -33.53
C VAL A 5 28.28 12.02 -32.69
N ARG A 6 29.24 11.31 -33.31
CA ARG A 6 30.35 10.66 -32.60
C ARG A 6 31.68 11.19 -33.10
N ASN A 7 32.59 11.44 -32.17
CA ASN A 7 34.02 11.66 -32.45
C ASN A 7 34.88 10.47 -31.98
N TRP A 8 34.29 9.28 -31.94
CA TRP A 8 34.95 8.01 -31.66
C TRP A 8 34.43 6.91 -32.57
N ASP A 9 35.21 5.84 -32.72
CA ASP A 9 34.83 4.62 -33.44
C ASP A 9 34.31 3.55 -32.47
N ARG A 10 33.23 2.84 -32.82
CA ARG A 10 32.64 1.79 -31.97
C ARG A 10 33.60 0.65 -31.67
N ASP A 11 34.34 0.21 -32.68
CA ASP A 11 35.32 -0.88 -32.55
C ASP A 11 36.44 -0.51 -31.56
N VAL A 12 36.74 0.79 -31.40
CA VAL A 12 37.73 1.30 -30.43
C VAL A 12 37.15 1.26 -29.02
N VAL A 13 35.85 1.55 -28.83
CA VAL A 13 35.19 1.42 -27.52
C VAL A 13 35.29 -0.02 -27.02
N GLU A 14 34.95 -1.00 -27.86
CA GLU A 14 35.03 -2.43 -27.53
C GLU A 14 36.46 -2.92 -27.29
N LYS A 15 37.47 -2.22 -27.82
CA LYS A 15 38.89 -2.50 -27.57
C LYS A 15 39.33 -2.03 -26.18
N PHE A 16 38.92 -0.83 -25.77
CA PHE A 16 39.38 -0.19 -24.53
C PHE A 16 38.54 -0.54 -23.30
N ILE A 17 37.22 -0.69 -23.46
CA ILE A 17 36.32 -1.11 -22.37
C ILE A 17 36.10 -2.61 -22.50
N LYS A 18 36.74 -3.37 -21.63
CA LYS A 18 36.62 -4.83 -21.52
C LYS A 18 36.04 -5.22 -20.15
N PRO A 19 35.26 -6.31 -20.07
CA PRO A 19 34.79 -6.87 -18.80
C PRO A 19 35.91 -7.21 -17.82
N GLU A 20 37.01 -7.75 -18.35
CA GLU A 20 38.18 -8.24 -17.60
C GLU A 20 39.40 -7.35 -17.89
N SER A 21 40.22 -7.05 -16.87
CA SER A 21 41.45 -6.26 -17.02
C SER A 21 42.46 -6.96 -17.93
N GLN A 22 42.51 -8.29 -17.90
CA GLN A 22 43.48 -9.11 -18.62
C GLN A 22 43.22 -9.21 -20.13
N GLN A 23 42.00 -8.92 -20.56
CA GLN A 23 41.67 -8.85 -21.99
C GLN A 23 42.28 -7.62 -22.67
N LYS A 24 42.88 -6.71 -21.90
CA LYS A 24 43.57 -5.52 -22.41
C LYS A 24 45.04 -5.83 -22.63
N SER A 25 45.57 -5.38 -23.76
CA SER A 25 47.03 -5.36 -23.93
C SER A 25 47.68 -4.41 -22.92
N PRO A 26 48.97 -4.60 -22.57
CA PRO A 26 49.67 -3.77 -21.60
C PRO A 26 49.59 -2.26 -21.91
N ASP A 27 49.71 -1.88 -23.18
CA ASP A 27 49.54 -0.48 -23.63
C ASP A 27 48.14 0.08 -23.34
N VAL A 28 47.09 -0.70 -23.63
CA VAL A 28 45.69 -0.30 -23.41
C VAL A 28 45.40 -0.20 -21.92
N PHE A 29 45.96 -1.11 -21.12
CA PHE A 29 45.87 -1.06 -19.67
C PHE A 29 46.52 0.23 -19.14
N ARG A 30 47.76 0.52 -19.53
CA ARG A 30 48.51 1.70 -19.11
C ARG A 30 47.81 3.01 -19.44
N GLU A 31 47.22 3.12 -20.64
CA GLU A 31 46.50 4.32 -21.06
C GLU A 31 45.16 4.53 -20.33
N THR A 32 44.57 3.47 -19.77
CA THR A 32 43.25 3.52 -19.09
C THR A 32 43.34 3.35 -17.58
N HIS A 33 44.54 3.12 -17.04
CA HIS A 33 44.76 2.95 -15.62
C HIS A 33 44.61 4.30 -14.91
N VAL A 34 43.75 4.30 -13.88
CA VAL A 34 43.55 5.39 -12.95
C VAL A 34 43.98 4.88 -11.59
N GLU A 35 44.85 5.64 -10.94
CA GLU A 35 45.47 5.30 -9.66
C GLU A 35 44.41 4.97 -8.60
N ILE A 36 44.56 3.84 -7.93
CA ILE A 36 43.72 3.42 -6.82
C ILE A 36 44.35 3.97 -5.54
N ASP A 37 43.93 5.18 -5.16
CA ASP A 37 44.49 5.96 -4.06
C ASP A 37 43.84 5.67 -2.68
N LYS A 38 42.66 5.05 -2.66
CA LYS A 38 41.94 4.67 -1.44
C LYS A 38 41.67 3.18 -1.38
N ILE A 39 42.55 2.47 -0.69
CA ILE A 39 42.40 1.07 -0.30
C ILE A 39 42.37 1.02 1.24
N ARG A 40 41.31 0.52 1.85
CA ARG A 40 41.21 0.47 3.32
C ARG A 40 42.07 -0.67 3.85
N ALA A 41 43.14 -0.37 4.57
CA ALA A 41 44.01 -1.35 5.20
C ALA A 41 43.60 -1.56 6.66
N GLU A 42 43.00 -2.71 6.98
CA GLU A 42 42.83 -3.12 8.38
C GLU A 42 44.19 -3.52 8.98
N ILE A 43 45.04 -4.14 8.16
CA ILE A 43 46.42 -4.53 8.47
C ILE A 43 47.24 -4.28 7.20
N LEU A 44 48.37 -3.60 7.29
CA LEU A 44 49.38 -3.57 6.21
C LEU A 44 50.77 -3.31 6.77
N ARG A 45 51.61 -4.33 6.88
CA ARG A 45 52.99 -4.18 7.37
C ARG A 45 53.93 -3.87 6.19
N PRO A 46 54.86 -2.90 6.31
CA PRO A 46 55.32 -2.22 7.54
C PRO A 46 54.58 -0.91 7.90
N HIS A 47 53.54 -0.52 7.16
CA HIS A 47 52.79 0.71 7.43
C HIS A 47 52.10 0.65 8.82
N ASN A 48 52.34 1.66 9.66
CA ASN A 48 51.70 1.75 10.98
C ASN A 48 50.42 2.57 10.85
N GLY A 49 49.27 1.90 10.88
CA GLY A 49 47.96 2.53 10.89
C GLY A 49 46.88 1.46 10.80
N ASP A 50 46.34 1.04 11.94
CA ASP A 50 45.15 0.18 11.95
C ASP A 50 43.98 0.99 11.36
N ASP A 51 43.34 0.46 10.31
CA ASP A 51 42.14 1.02 9.69
C ASP A 51 42.34 2.34 8.89
N ALA A 52 43.50 2.51 8.26
CA ALA A 52 43.83 3.66 7.41
C ALA A 52 43.62 3.39 5.91
N PHE A 53 43.41 4.44 5.11
CA PHE A 53 43.46 4.33 3.65
C PHE A 53 44.91 4.38 3.15
N VAL A 54 45.24 3.49 2.22
CA VAL A 54 46.55 3.42 1.55
C VAL A 54 46.37 3.48 0.03
N THR A 55 47.42 3.91 -0.66
CA THR A 55 47.52 3.95 -2.12
C THR A 55 48.00 2.62 -2.70
N GLU A 56 47.77 2.39 -3.99
CA GLU A 56 48.34 1.24 -4.71
C GLU A 56 49.88 1.20 -4.64
N ALA A 57 50.56 2.35 -4.60
CA ALA A 57 52.01 2.46 -4.46
C ALA A 57 52.50 1.97 -3.09
N GLU A 58 51.82 2.37 -2.01
CA GLU A 58 52.13 1.88 -0.65
C GLU A 58 51.85 0.37 -0.51
N PHE A 59 50.81 -0.14 -1.18
CA PHE A 59 50.55 -1.57 -1.25
C PHE A 59 51.67 -2.33 -1.97
N ARG A 60 52.13 -1.83 -3.14
CA ARG A 60 53.29 -2.38 -3.86
C ARG A 60 54.54 -2.38 -2.99
N ASP A 61 54.85 -1.26 -2.35
CA ASP A 61 56.06 -1.10 -1.54
C ASP A 61 56.04 -2.05 -0.32
N ALA A 62 54.86 -2.31 0.27
CA ALA A 62 54.69 -3.33 1.29
C ALA A 62 54.95 -4.75 0.76
N VAL A 63 54.46 -5.08 -0.44
CA VAL A 63 54.72 -6.37 -1.11
C VAL A 63 56.21 -6.53 -1.45
N LEU A 64 56.91 -5.48 -1.85
CA LEU A 64 58.34 -5.55 -2.20
C LEU A 64 59.30 -5.44 -1.00
N SER A 65 58.78 -5.34 0.23
CA SER A 65 59.60 -5.12 1.42
C SER A 65 60.32 -6.36 1.99
N SER A 66 60.19 -7.53 1.36
CA SER A 66 60.80 -8.79 1.83
C SER A 66 62.22 -9.01 1.32
N ASP A 67 62.98 -9.78 2.09
CA ASP A 67 64.21 -10.41 1.64
C ASP A 67 63.93 -11.77 0.95
N LEU A 68 64.83 -12.22 0.07
CA LEU A 68 64.72 -13.49 -0.67
C LEU A 68 64.42 -14.74 0.18
N LYS A 69 64.83 -14.74 1.46
CA LYS A 69 64.71 -15.90 2.38
C LYS A 69 63.67 -15.72 3.47
N ASP A 70 62.90 -14.64 3.42
CA ASP A 70 61.81 -14.46 4.36
C ASP A 70 60.77 -15.57 4.18
N ASP A 71 60.14 -15.92 5.29
CA ASP A 71 58.99 -16.83 5.35
C ASP A 71 57.85 -16.34 4.42
N ASN A 72 56.87 -17.20 4.17
CA ASN A 72 55.70 -16.84 3.37
C ASN A 72 54.98 -15.62 3.97
N ARG A 73 54.61 -14.66 3.12
CA ARG A 73 53.85 -13.46 3.51
C ARG A 73 52.54 -13.40 2.74
N ILE A 74 51.46 -13.08 3.43
CA ILE A 74 50.10 -13.16 2.86
C ILE A 74 49.46 -11.77 2.89
N PHE A 75 48.95 -11.34 1.75
CA PHE A 75 48.17 -10.12 1.57
C PHE A 75 46.78 -10.49 1.04
N ILE A 76 45.73 -10.10 1.76
CA ILE A 76 44.35 -10.35 1.35
C ILE A 76 43.75 -9.05 0.85
N VAL A 77 43.16 -9.06 -0.35
CA VAL A 77 42.45 -7.94 -0.95
C VAL A 77 40.97 -8.30 -1.10
N LYS A 78 40.15 -7.77 -0.20
CA LYS A 78 38.70 -7.98 -0.16
C LYS A 78 37.96 -6.93 -0.98
N GLY A 79 36.87 -7.31 -1.64
CA GLY A 79 35.88 -6.35 -2.14
C GLY A 79 34.81 -6.98 -3.03
N GLU A 80 33.77 -6.23 -3.37
CA GLU A 80 32.71 -6.70 -4.28
C GLU A 80 33.22 -7.07 -5.68
N VAL A 81 32.41 -7.84 -6.43
CA VAL A 81 32.68 -8.11 -7.84
C VAL A 81 32.72 -6.78 -8.62
N GLY A 82 33.77 -6.61 -9.44
CA GLY A 82 33.94 -5.41 -10.26
C GLY A 82 34.48 -4.18 -9.52
N SER A 83 34.86 -4.30 -8.24
CA SER A 83 35.40 -3.19 -7.43
C SER A 83 36.79 -2.71 -7.83
N GLY A 84 37.48 -3.39 -8.73
CA GLY A 84 38.85 -3.06 -9.16
C GLY A 84 39.94 -4.00 -8.64
N LYS A 85 39.62 -5.09 -7.92
CA LYS A 85 40.60 -6.09 -7.43
C LYS A 85 41.53 -6.63 -8.53
N SER A 86 40.92 -7.13 -9.60
CA SER A 86 41.60 -7.65 -10.79
C SER A 86 42.48 -6.60 -11.47
N HIS A 87 42.02 -5.34 -11.45
CA HIS A 87 42.75 -4.22 -12.01
C HIS A 87 43.97 -3.87 -11.16
N LEU A 88 43.85 -3.90 -9.82
CA LEU A 88 44.97 -3.72 -8.88
C LEU A 88 46.01 -4.84 -9.00
N CYS A 89 45.56 -6.10 -9.09
CA CYS A 89 46.41 -7.28 -9.28
C CYS A 89 47.20 -7.21 -10.59
N GLN A 90 46.51 -6.87 -11.68
CA GLN A 90 47.13 -6.68 -13.00
C GLN A 90 48.13 -5.51 -13.02
N TRP A 91 47.79 -4.40 -12.35
CA TRP A 91 48.70 -3.26 -12.22
C TRP A 91 49.98 -3.66 -11.49
N LEU A 92 49.86 -4.40 -10.38
CA LEU A 92 51.01 -4.84 -9.60
C LEU A 92 51.91 -5.79 -10.39
N GLU A 93 51.33 -6.71 -11.18
CA GLU A 93 52.09 -7.57 -12.10
C GLU A 93 52.95 -6.73 -13.06
N TYR A 94 52.35 -5.73 -13.72
CA TYR A 94 53.08 -4.87 -14.66
C TYR A 94 54.12 -3.98 -13.98
N GLU A 95 53.89 -3.54 -12.74
CA GLU A 95 54.89 -2.79 -11.98
C GLU A 95 56.10 -3.66 -11.59
N ILE A 96 55.88 -4.93 -11.22
CA ILE A 96 56.95 -5.85 -10.81
C ILE A 96 57.71 -6.40 -12.01
N ASN A 97 57.01 -6.92 -13.02
CA ASN A 97 57.64 -7.56 -14.18
C ASN A 97 58.03 -6.56 -15.28
N GLY A 98 57.44 -5.37 -15.26
CA GLY A 98 57.58 -4.37 -16.32
C GLY A 98 56.51 -4.50 -17.42
N TYR A 99 56.26 -3.40 -18.12
CA TYR A 99 55.50 -3.40 -19.37
C TYR A 99 56.40 -3.91 -20.52
N GLU A 100 55.82 -4.38 -21.64
CA GLU A 100 56.52 -5.03 -22.77
C GLU A 100 57.83 -4.35 -23.26
N ASP A 101 58.02 -3.05 -23.02
CA ASP A 101 59.15 -2.23 -23.45
C ASP A 101 60.14 -1.80 -22.32
N GLY A 102 60.04 -2.31 -21.09
CA GLY A 102 60.90 -1.92 -19.96
C GLY A 102 61.13 -3.00 -18.91
N GLY A 103 62.24 -2.91 -18.16
CA GLY A 103 62.43 -3.70 -16.94
C GLY A 103 61.51 -3.20 -15.81
N GLY A 104 61.07 -4.10 -14.94
CA GLY A 104 60.21 -3.82 -13.80
C GLY A 104 60.83 -2.90 -12.73
N THR A 105 60.06 -2.59 -11.70
CA THR A 105 60.49 -1.72 -10.59
C THR A 105 61.48 -2.41 -9.64
N ASP A 106 61.52 -3.73 -9.65
CA ASP A 106 62.45 -4.53 -8.86
C ASP A 106 62.99 -5.73 -9.65
N ASP A 107 64.28 -6.02 -9.47
CA ASP A 107 64.97 -7.12 -10.16
C ASP A 107 64.96 -8.42 -9.33
N GLU A 108 64.60 -8.35 -8.04
CA GLU A 108 64.61 -9.48 -7.10
C GLU A 108 63.24 -10.17 -7.03
N HIS A 109 62.13 -9.45 -7.10
CA HIS A 109 60.78 -10.02 -7.09
C HIS A 109 60.28 -10.32 -8.51
N VAL A 110 59.53 -11.40 -8.66
CA VAL A 110 58.88 -11.79 -9.93
C VAL A 110 57.40 -12.05 -9.68
N ALA A 111 56.53 -11.28 -10.33
CA ALA A 111 55.09 -11.49 -10.24
C ALA A 111 54.66 -12.68 -11.09
N ILE A 112 53.88 -13.56 -10.48
CA ILE A 112 53.29 -14.74 -11.10
C ILE A 112 51.79 -14.59 -10.95
N HIS A 113 51.11 -14.21 -12.02
CA HIS A 113 49.70 -13.90 -11.98
C HIS A 113 48.86 -15.10 -12.41
N ILE A 114 48.10 -15.65 -11.46
CA ILE A 114 47.11 -16.69 -11.72
C ILE A 114 45.76 -16.00 -11.85
N SER A 115 45.32 -15.90 -13.10
CA SER A 115 44.06 -15.27 -13.48
C SER A 115 42.85 -16.11 -13.12
N ARG A 116 41.67 -15.50 -13.17
CA ARG A 116 40.40 -16.24 -13.12
C ARG A 116 40.22 -17.28 -14.23
N SER A 117 40.85 -17.08 -15.39
CA SER A 117 40.78 -18.03 -16.51
C SER A 117 41.67 -19.26 -16.35
N ASN A 118 42.68 -19.21 -15.46
CA ASN A 118 43.59 -20.33 -15.23
C ASN A 118 42.96 -21.36 -14.29
N THR A 119 42.00 -22.12 -14.81
CA THR A 119 41.23 -23.12 -14.06
C THR A 119 41.88 -24.50 -14.04
N ARG A 120 42.86 -24.74 -14.92
CA ARG A 120 43.52 -26.04 -15.09
C ARG A 120 44.87 -26.05 -14.38
N LEU A 121 45.19 -27.17 -13.74
CA LEU A 121 46.39 -27.28 -12.92
C LEU A 121 47.69 -27.28 -13.74
N ASP A 122 47.67 -27.91 -14.91
CA ASP A 122 48.79 -27.89 -15.85
C ASP A 122 49.16 -26.45 -16.23
N GLU A 123 48.16 -25.61 -16.50
CA GLU A 123 48.37 -24.17 -16.77
C GLU A 123 48.97 -23.44 -15.57
N ILE A 124 48.48 -23.70 -14.36
CA ILE A 124 49.01 -23.09 -13.13
C ILE A 124 50.47 -23.50 -12.90
N LEU A 125 50.80 -24.78 -13.06
CA LEU A 125 52.16 -25.28 -12.93
C LEU A 125 53.07 -24.72 -14.04
N GLU A 126 52.58 -24.60 -15.27
CA GLU A 126 53.31 -23.94 -16.35
C GLU A 126 53.68 -22.50 -15.99
N ILE A 127 52.71 -21.72 -15.51
CA ILE A 127 52.91 -20.33 -15.08
C ILE A 127 53.90 -20.23 -13.90
N LEU A 128 53.88 -21.18 -12.96
CA LEU A 128 54.82 -21.24 -11.83
C LEU A 128 56.25 -21.63 -12.26
N HIS A 129 56.40 -22.38 -13.34
CA HIS A 129 57.69 -22.90 -13.80
C HIS A 129 58.34 -22.04 -14.89
N GLU A 130 57.56 -21.26 -15.66
CA GLU A 130 58.03 -20.42 -16.76
C GLU A 130 59.19 -19.47 -16.35
N PRO A 131 59.14 -18.73 -15.21
CA PRO A 131 60.18 -17.76 -14.88
C PRO A 131 61.52 -18.34 -14.40
N ILE A 132 61.55 -19.65 -14.10
CA ILE A 132 62.71 -20.40 -13.59
C ILE A 132 63.24 -21.46 -14.58
N ASP A 133 62.62 -21.60 -15.75
CA ASP A 133 63.03 -22.50 -16.86
C ASP A 133 63.28 -23.95 -16.39
N LYS A 134 62.37 -24.48 -15.56
CA LYS A 134 62.44 -25.82 -14.95
C LYS A 134 61.31 -26.69 -15.49
N GLU A 135 61.62 -27.80 -16.14
CA GLU A 135 60.63 -28.79 -16.59
C GLU A 135 59.89 -29.41 -15.39
N TYR A 136 58.56 -29.56 -15.50
CA TYR A 136 57.71 -30.28 -14.54
C TYR A 136 57.06 -31.51 -15.22
N GLU A 137 56.62 -32.50 -14.45
CA GLU A 137 55.96 -33.69 -15.00
C GLU A 137 54.51 -33.34 -15.39
N GLU A 138 54.07 -33.74 -16.60
CA GLU A 138 52.68 -33.53 -17.05
C GLU A 138 51.69 -34.20 -16.08
N VAL A 139 50.90 -33.37 -15.41
CA VAL A 139 49.82 -33.83 -14.51
C VAL A 139 48.58 -34.14 -15.34
N SER A 140 47.81 -35.17 -14.96
CA SER A 140 46.55 -35.47 -15.65
C SER A 140 45.52 -34.39 -15.32
N ASP A 141 44.64 -34.03 -16.24
CA ASP A 141 43.58 -33.05 -15.97
C ASP A 141 42.27 -33.76 -15.63
N VAL A 142 41.53 -33.23 -14.65
CA VAL A 142 40.18 -33.70 -14.27
C VAL A 142 39.21 -33.67 -15.45
N SER A 143 39.38 -32.73 -16.37
CA SER A 143 38.60 -32.65 -17.63
C SER A 143 38.71 -33.93 -18.49
N SER A 144 39.81 -34.68 -18.35
CA SER A 144 40.12 -35.86 -19.16
C SER A 144 39.75 -37.20 -18.51
N LEU A 145 39.27 -37.18 -17.25
CA LEU A 145 38.95 -38.37 -16.48
C LEU A 145 37.49 -38.81 -16.71
N ASP A 146 37.21 -40.12 -16.66
CA ASP A 146 35.84 -40.63 -16.70
C ASP A 146 35.14 -40.42 -15.34
N PRO A 147 34.03 -39.65 -15.26
CA PRO A 147 33.38 -39.31 -13.99
C PRO A 147 32.96 -40.55 -13.18
N GLN A 148 32.57 -41.63 -13.84
CA GLN A 148 32.16 -42.86 -13.17
C GLN A 148 33.34 -43.59 -12.54
N GLU A 149 34.46 -43.74 -13.27
CA GLU A 149 35.69 -44.33 -12.75
C GLU A 149 36.25 -43.53 -11.57
N VAL A 150 36.21 -42.19 -11.63
CA VAL A 150 36.64 -41.31 -10.53
C VAL A 150 35.75 -41.47 -9.29
N ALA A 151 34.43 -41.45 -9.46
CA ALA A 151 33.50 -41.63 -8.35
C ALA A 151 33.67 -43.02 -7.69
N ASP A 152 33.85 -44.07 -8.49
CA ASP A 152 34.09 -45.43 -7.99
C ASP A 152 35.43 -45.54 -7.24
N PHE A 153 36.48 -44.85 -7.73
CA PHE A 153 37.77 -44.75 -7.06
C PHE A 153 37.64 -44.06 -5.68
N ILE A 154 36.94 -42.92 -5.61
CA ILE A 154 36.70 -42.18 -4.37
C ILE A 154 35.92 -43.03 -3.37
N ILE A 155 34.83 -43.68 -3.79
CA ILE A 155 34.03 -44.56 -2.91
C ILE A 155 34.87 -45.72 -2.37
N GLN A 156 35.70 -46.35 -3.22
CA GLN A 156 36.58 -47.42 -2.80
C GLN A 156 37.67 -46.91 -1.83
N GLY A 157 38.22 -45.73 -2.10
CA GLY A 157 39.20 -45.06 -1.24
C GLY A 157 38.64 -44.73 0.15
N LEU A 158 37.42 -44.20 0.23
CA LEU A 158 36.74 -43.90 1.48
C LEU A 158 36.54 -45.17 2.33
N ARG A 159 36.06 -46.26 1.70
CA ARG A 159 35.91 -47.57 2.36
C ARG A 159 37.23 -48.14 2.86
N THR A 160 38.31 -47.96 2.10
CA THR A 160 39.60 -48.61 2.37
C THR A 160 40.45 -47.84 3.38
N PHE A 161 40.46 -46.51 3.31
CA PHE A 161 41.42 -45.68 4.02
C PHE A 161 40.82 -44.79 5.13
N TYR A 162 39.51 -44.49 5.06
CA TYR A 162 38.88 -43.49 5.94
C TYR A 162 37.82 -44.05 6.89
N LYS A 163 37.26 -45.24 6.61
CA LYS A 163 36.23 -45.91 7.43
C LYS A 163 36.50 -45.95 8.94
N ASP A 164 37.76 -46.10 9.36
CA ASP A 164 38.16 -46.22 10.77
C ASP A 164 38.91 -44.98 11.31
N LYS A 165 38.82 -43.82 10.66
CA LYS A 165 39.55 -42.59 11.04
C LYS A 165 38.65 -41.52 11.65
N GLY A 166 39.15 -40.82 12.67
CA GLY A 166 38.56 -39.59 13.21
C GLY A 166 37.06 -39.67 13.53
N ALA A 167 36.32 -38.65 13.13
CA ALA A 167 34.86 -38.53 13.28
C ALA A 167 34.07 -39.60 12.49
N LEU A 168 34.68 -40.23 11.47
CA LEU A 168 34.04 -41.26 10.66
C LEU A 168 33.90 -42.61 11.38
N ARG A 169 34.56 -42.81 12.53
CA ARG A 169 34.43 -44.04 13.33
C ARG A 169 33.03 -44.28 13.88
N SER A 170 32.31 -43.20 14.21
CA SER A 170 30.94 -43.24 14.72
C SER A 170 29.90 -43.02 13.64
N PHE A 171 30.33 -42.67 12.42
CA PHE A 171 29.48 -42.45 11.26
C PHE A 171 29.32 -43.77 10.48
N ASP A 172 28.08 -44.11 10.10
CA ASP A 172 27.83 -45.32 9.31
C ASP A 172 28.14 -45.07 7.82
N LEU A 173 29.44 -45.07 7.51
CA LEU A 173 29.97 -44.80 6.18
C LEU A 173 29.47 -45.82 5.14
N GLU A 174 29.14 -47.05 5.55
CA GLU A 174 28.64 -48.05 4.59
C GLU A 174 27.22 -47.70 4.13
N ILE A 175 26.33 -47.32 5.06
CA ILE A 175 24.99 -46.86 4.70
C ILE A 175 25.07 -45.58 3.84
N PHE A 176 25.99 -44.67 4.15
CA PHE A 176 26.17 -43.44 3.36
C PHE A 176 26.57 -43.73 1.90
N LEU A 177 27.49 -44.67 1.68
CA LEU A 177 28.04 -45.02 0.35
C LEU A 177 27.19 -46.05 -0.44
N GLU A 178 26.02 -46.46 0.06
CA GLU A 178 25.12 -47.36 -0.66
C GLU A 178 24.44 -46.68 -1.85
N SER A 179 24.40 -47.36 -3.00
CA SER A 179 23.69 -46.85 -4.19
C SER A 179 22.18 -47.05 -4.08
N ARG A 180 21.41 -46.02 -4.45
CA ARG A 180 19.96 -45.94 -4.35
C ARG A 180 19.39 -45.47 -5.69
N PRO A 181 18.79 -46.34 -6.51
CA PRO A 181 18.37 -45.99 -7.87
C PRO A 181 17.17 -45.03 -7.99
N ASN A 182 16.50 -44.66 -6.88
CA ASN A 182 15.30 -43.80 -6.87
C ASN A 182 15.41 -42.63 -5.85
N ALA A 183 16.61 -42.31 -5.38
CA ALA A 183 16.86 -41.23 -4.42
C ALA A 183 18.29 -40.71 -4.60
N ASP A 184 18.58 -39.52 -4.08
CA ASP A 184 19.93 -38.94 -4.13
C ASP A 184 20.90 -39.87 -3.40
N ASP A 185 21.87 -40.42 -4.13
CA ASP A 185 22.94 -41.26 -3.61
C ASP A 185 24.32 -40.63 -3.85
N PHE A 186 25.27 -40.96 -2.98
CA PHE A 186 26.59 -40.33 -3.00
C PHE A 186 27.34 -40.53 -4.32
N ARG A 187 27.16 -41.68 -4.98
CA ARG A 187 27.81 -41.99 -6.25
C ARG A 187 27.28 -41.11 -7.37
N THR A 188 25.96 -40.99 -7.47
CA THR A 188 25.28 -40.21 -8.51
C THR A 188 25.58 -38.73 -8.32
N THR A 189 25.53 -38.23 -7.09
CA THR A 189 25.90 -36.85 -6.77
C THR A 189 27.37 -36.56 -7.12
N LEU A 190 28.32 -37.46 -6.81
CA LEU A 190 29.71 -37.26 -7.23
C LEU A 190 29.86 -37.26 -8.76
N VAL A 191 29.17 -38.15 -9.48
CA VAL A 191 29.23 -38.19 -10.95
C VAL A 191 28.66 -36.90 -11.54
N GLU A 192 27.50 -36.45 -11.09
CA GLU A 192 26.86 -35.20 -11.52
C GLU A 192 27.77 -33.99 -11.24
N ASN A 193 28.34 -33.91 -10.04
CA ASN A 193 29.22 -32.80 -9.67
C ASN A 193 30.54 -32.80 -10.46
N ILE A 194 31.09 -33.97 -10.80
CA ILE A 194 32.27 -34.08 -11.67
C ILE A 194 31.91 -33.68 -13.11
N GLU A 195 30.76 -34.12 -13.63
CA GLU A 195 30.29 -33.74 -14.97
C GLU A 195 30.02 -32.23 -15.07
N GLU A 196 29.42 -31.64 -14.04
CA GLU A 196 29.20 -30.19 -13.94
C GLU A 196 30.52 -29.44 -13.87
N TYR A 197 31.48 -29.93 -13.09
CA TYR A 197 32.84 -29.38 -13.04
C TYR A 197 33.51 -29.43 -14.42
N GLN A 198 33.51 -30.57 -15.10
CA GLN A 198 34.08 -30.72 -16.45
C GLN A 198 33.41 -29.77 -17.46
N ALA A 199 32.08 -29.68 -17.42
CA ALA A 199 31.32 -28.77 -18.28
C ALA A 199 31.60 -27.28 -17.97
N SER A 200 31.93 -26.94 -16.71
CA SER A 200 32.29 -25.59 -16.30
C SER A 200 33.69 -25.19 -16.77
N VAL A 201 34.66 -26.12 -16.74
CA VAL A 201 36.02 -25.91 -17.24
C VAL A 201 36.04 -25.68 -18.76
N ASP A 202 35.16 -26.35 -19.51
CA ASP A 202 35.05 -26.21 -20.98
C ASP A 202 34.42 -24.87 -21.46
N GLN A 203 33.85 -24.05 -20.56
CA GLN A 203 33.19 -22.77 -20.88
C GLN A 203 34.09 -21.57 -20.56
N GLU A 204 35.09 -21.31 -21.40
CA GLU A 204 36.16 -20.29 -21.24
C GLU A 204 35.70 -18.81 -21.11
N ASN A 205 34.39 -18.46 -21.13
CA ASN A 205 33.95 -17.06 -21.30
C ASN A 205 32.66 -16.62 -20.54
N GLN A 206 32.17 -17.37 -19.55
CA GLN A 206 31.01 -16.96 -18.73
C GLN A 206 31.39 -16.90 -17.25
N GLU A 207 30.70 -16.06 -16.46
CA GLU A 207 30.83 -16.04 -14.99
C GLU A 207 30.53 -17.45 -14.47
N GLN A 208 31.60 -18.19 -14.15
CA GLN A 208 31.49 -19.58 -13.81
C GLN A 208 30.99 -19.67 -12.37
N ASN A 209 29.73 -20.07 -12.20
CA ASN A 209 29.21 -20.49 -10.91
C ASN A 209 29.68 -21.94 -10.67
N ILE A 210 31.00 -22.13 -10.58
CA ILE A 210 31.59 -23.44 -10.29
C ILE A 210 31.06 -23.83 -8.92
N GLN A 211 30.38 -24.97 -8.81
CA GLN A 211 30.15 -25.54 -7.49
C GLN A 211 31.52 -25.80 -6.85
N GLU A 212 31.88 -24.93 -5.91
CA GLU A 212 33.21 -24.79 -5.31
C GLU A 212 33.71 -26.08 -4.65
N TYR A 213 32.82 -27.05 -4.46
CA TYR A 213 33.09 -28.36 -3.88
C TYR A 213 32.40 -29.46 -4.69
N LEU A 214 33.13 -30.55 -4.94
CA LEU A 214 32.54 -31.80 -5.48
C LEU A 214 31.52 -32.45 -4.54
N LEU A 215 31.47 -32.00 -3.29
CA LEU A 215 30.45 -32.36 -2.31
C LEU A 215 30.14 -31.14 -1.45
N SER A 216 29.05 -30.42 -1.76
CA SER A 216 28.60 -29.29 -0.95
C SER A 216 27.92 -29.73 0.36
N ARG A 217 27.70 -28.79 1.30
CA ARG A 217 26.92 -29.03 2.52
C ARG A 217 25.48 -29.44 2.20
N GLU A 218 24.92 -28.89 1.12
CA GLU A 218 23.58 -29.22 0.67
C GLU A 218 23.54 -30.64 0.09
N ASP A 219 24.49 -30.99 -0.77
CA ASP A 219 24.63 -32.34 -1.34
C ASP A 219 24.77 -33.39 -0.24
N TYR A 220 25.68 -33.15 0.71
CA TYR A 220 25.86 -34.01 1.87
C TYR A 220 24.57 -34.13 2.68
N GLY A 221 23.83 -33.02 2.85
CA GLY A 221 22.52 -33.00 3.50
C GLY A 221 21.47 -33.84 2.77
N ARG A 222 21.39 -33.75 1.44
CA ARG A 222 20.47 -34.53 0.59
C ARG A 222 20.80 -36.01 0.63
N VAL A 223 22.08 -36.37 0.50
CA VAL A 223 22.55 -37.77 0.62
C VAL A 223 22.28 -38.31 2.02
N CYS A 224 22.52 -37.53 3.09
CA CYS A 224 22.21 -37.94 4.46
C CYS A 224 20.72 -38.13 4.70
N LEU A 225 19.88 -37.25 4.15
CA LEU A 225 18.42 -37.37 4.23
C LEU A 225 17.94 -38.67 3.55
N SER A 226 18.49 -38.97 2.37
CA SER A 226 18.20 -40.21 1.63
C SER A 226 18.75 -41.46 2.32
N ALA A 227 19.91 -41.37 2.98
CA ALA A 227 20.58 -42.50 3.61
C ALA A 227 20.05 -42.82 5.02
N PHE A 228 19.75 -41.80 5.81
CA PHE A 228 19.42 -41.92 7.23
C PHE A 228 18.00 -41.46 7.59
N GLY A 229 17.27 -40.82 6.67
CA GLY A 229 15.93 -40.29 6.91
C GLY A 229 15.89 -38.97 7.67
N GLU A 230 17.04 -38.41 8.01
CA GLU A 230 17.22 -37.13 8.70
C GLU A 230 18.37 -36.37 8.06
N THR A 231 18.28 -35.03 7.99
CA THR A 231 19.41 -34.17 7.63
C THR A 231 20.37 -34.13 8.83
N LYS A 232 21.28 -35.11 8.93
CA LYS A 232 22.33 -35.09 9.94
C LYS A 232 23.32 -33.96 9.66
N ARG A 233 23.05 -32.76 10.20
CA ARG A 233 24.04 -31.67 10.32
C ARG A 233 25.00 -31.96 11.48
N GLU A 234 25.68 -33.11 11.46
CA GLU A 234 26.80 -33.34 12.38
C GLU A 234 27.98 -32.49 11.86
N ASP A 235 28.17 -31.29 12.40
CA ASP A 235 29.19 -30.32 11.96
C ASP A 235 30.63 -30.89 11.98
N GLU A 236 30.88 -31.97 12.73
CA GLU A 236 32.19 -32.61 12.82
C GLU A 236 32.47 -33.66 11.71
N VAL A 237 31.44 -34.18 11.02
CA VAL A 237 31.61 -35.29 10.06
C VAL A 237 31.76 -34.81 8.62
N TYR A 238 30.96 -33.83 8.21
CA TYR A 238 30.99 -33.28 6.85
C TYR A 238 32.39 -32.81 6.42
N PRO A 239 33.13 -32.01 7.23
CA PRO A 239 34.48 -31.57 6.86
C PRO A 239 35.44 -32.74 6.61
N VAL A 240 35.30 -33.82 7.39
CA VAL A 240 36.16 -35.02 7.26
C VAL A 240 35.84 -35.81 6.01
N VAL A 241 34.57 -35.96 5.64
CA VAL A 241 34.18 -36.62 4.37
C VAL A 241 34.65 -35.79 3.19
N ARG A 242 34.41 -34.47 3.21
CA ARG A 242 34.82 -33.55 2.14
C ARG A 242 36.33 -33.61 1.91
N ARG A 243 37.14 -33.48 2.97
CA ARG A 243 38.61 -33.57 2.87
C ARG A 243 39.07 -34.92 2.34
N ALA A 244 38.43 -36.01 2.75
CA ALA A 244 38.76 -37.34 2.26
C ALA A 244 38.43 -37.54 0.77
N VAL A 245 37.31 -36.99 0.29
CA VAL A 245 36.96 -36.97 -1.14
C VAL A 245 38.00 -36.19 -1.92
N HIS A 246 38.40 -35.03 -1.40
CA HIS A 246 39.43 -34.18 -2.00
C HIS A 246 40.80 -34.89 -2.08
N ASP A 247 41.33 -35.41 -0.96
CA ASP A 247 42.60 -36.17 -0.92
C ASP A 247 42.65 -37.32 -1.94
N LEU A 248 41.53 -38.02 -2.11
CA LEU A 248 41.43 -39.15 -3.04
C LEU A 248 41.43 -38.68 -4.49
N LEU A 249 40.77 -37.57 -4.78
CA LEU A 249 40.80 -36.99 -6.11
C LEU A 249 42.20 -36.49 -6.49
N THR A 250 42.87 -35.73 -5.61
CA THR A 250 44.24 -35.20 -5.84
C THR A 250 45.22 -36.34 -6.18
N ARG A 251 45.12 -37.48 -5.47
CA ARG A 251 45.91 -38.69 -5.76
C ARG A 251 45.58 -39.34 -7.10
N ASN A 252 44.33 -39.27 -7.55
CA ASN A 252 43.90 -39.84 -8.83
C ASN A 252 44.43 -39.03 -10.03
N ILE A 253 44.63 -37.73 -9.83
CA ILE A 253 45.12 -36.77 -10.83
C ILE A 253 46.65 -36.87 -11.00
N GLY A 254 47.36 -37.55 -10.08
CA GLY A 254 48.80 -37.78 -10.13
C GLY A 254 49.63 -36.86 -9.24
N ILE A 255 48.96 -36.04 -8.42
CA ILE A 255 49.61 -35.14 -7.48
C ILE A 255 49.72 -35.89 -6.15
N GLU A 256 50.89 -36.48 -5.87
CA GLU A 256 51.10 -37.17 -4.60
C GLU A 256 51.24 -36.17 -3.43
N ASP A 257 51.79 -34.97 -3.68
CA ASP A 257 52.06 -33.92 -2.67
C ASP A 257 52.26 -32.52 -3.30
N PHE A 258 51.18 -31.79 -3.58
CA PHE A 258 51.22 -30.42 -4.17
C PHE A 258 52.00 -29.44 -3.29
N LYS A 259 51.90 -29.60 -1.96
CA LYS A 259 52.60 -28.77 -0.98
C LYS A 259 54.11 -28.84 -1.18
N ARG A 260 54.64 -30.06 -1.35
CA ARG A 260 56.07 -30.27 -1.56
C ARG A 260 56.56 -29.70 -2.89
N GLU A 261 55.71 -29.73 -3.92
CA GLU A 261 56.03 -29.13 -5.21
C GLU A 261 56.17 -27.61 -5.10
N LEU A 262 55.27 -26.93 -4.37
CA LEU A 262 55.41 -25.50 -4.06
C LEU A 262 56.67 -25.19 -3.23
N GLU A 263 57.04 -26.04 -2.26
CA GLU A 263 58.30 -25.92 -1.52
C GLU A 263 59.51 -25.97 -2.48
N ASP A 264 59.56 -26.99 -3.34
CA ASP A 264 60.65 -27.23 -4.31
C ASP A 264 60.73 -26.12 -5.39
N ILE A 265 59.60 -25.49 -5.74
CA ILE A 265 59.54 -24.32 -6.63
C ILE A 265 60.10 -23.10 -5.89
N SER A 266 59.65 -22.84 -4.66
CA SER A 266 60.11 -21.69 -3.87
C SER A 266 61.63 -21.69 -3.67
N ASP A 267 62.21 -22.85 -3.36
CA ASP A 267 63.66 -23.02 -3.22
C ASP A 267 64.39 -22.73 -4.55
N ALA A 268 63.82 -23.15 -5.68
CA ALA A 268 64.39 -22.90 -7.00
C ALA A 268 64.41 -21.41 -7.36
N TYR A 269 63.38 -20.64 -7.00
CA TYR A 269 63.39 -19.19 -7.15
C TYR A 269 64.50 -18.54 -6.31
N VAL A 270 64.66 -18.95 -5.05
CA VAL A 270 65.73 -18.44 -4.19
C VAL A 270 67.12 -18.80 -4.72
N GLU A 271 67.31 -19.99 -5.29
CA GLU A 271 68.55 -20.38 -5.99
C GLU A 271 68.82 -19.52 -7.23
N ALA A 272 67.77 -19.09 -7.93
CA ALA A 272 67.86 -18.16 -9.05
C ALA A 272 68.05 -16.69 -8.62
N GLY A 273 68.08 -16.41 -7.31
CA GLY A 273 68.21 -15.06 -6.76
C GLY A 273 66.94 -14.22 -6.89
N LYS A 274 65.78 -14.88 -7.00
CA LYS A 274 64.47 -14.27 -7.18
C LYS A 274 63.52 -14.63 -6.04
N ARG A 275 62.52 -13.79 -5.80
CA ARG A 275 61.40 -14.05 -4.88
C ARG A 275 60.07 -14.05 -5.65
N PRO A 276 59.30 -15.13 -5.61
CA PRO A 276 58.02 -15.22 -6.32
C PRO A 276 56.92 -14.44 -5.58
N VAL A 277 56.25 -13.53 -6.29
CA VAL A 277 55.04 -12.84 -5.85
C VAL A 277 53.85 -13.50 -6.54
N LEU A 278 53.16 -14.38 -5.82
CA LEU A 278 52.03 -15.14 -6.32
C LEU A 278 50.75 -14.30 -6.23
N ILE A 279 50.20 -13.88 -7.36
CA ILE A 279 48.98 -13.08 -7.44
C ILE A 279 47.81 -14.01 -7.80
N CYS A 280 46.99 -14.33 -6.81
CA CYS A 280 45.76 -15.11 -6.97
C CYS A 280 44.56 -14.15 -6.99
N GLU A 281 44.10 -13.81 -8.20
CA GLU A 281 43.07 -12.78 -8.40
C GLU A 281 41.73 -13.13 -7.73
N ASP A 282 41.37 -14.41 -7.75
CA ASP A 282 40.21 -14.95 -7.08
C ASP A 282 40.50 -16.38 -6.57
N LEU A 283 40.27 -16.63 -5.28
CA LEU A 283 40.47 -17.97 -4.71
C LEU A 283 39.47 -19.01 -5.23
N THR A 284 38.33 -18.59 -5.79
CA THR A 284 37.36 -19.50 -6.40
C THR A 284 37.94 -20.22 -7.63
N THR A 285 38.97 -19.66 -8.27
CA THR A 285 39.65 -20.25 -9.42
C THR A 285 40.33 -21.59 -9.09
N PHE A 286 40.79 -21.77 -7.85
CA PHE A 286 41.50 -22.98 -7.43
C PHE A 286 40.60 -24.18 -7.11
N SER A 287 39.27 -24.03 -7.27
CA SER A 287 38.24 -25.09 -7.16
C SER A 287 38.61 -26.24 -6.22
N VAL A 288 39.04 -27.37 -6.78
CA VAL A 288 39.40 -28.59 -6.05
C VAL A 288 40.65 -28.35 -5.19
N LEU A 289 41.74 -27.79 -5.70
CA LEU A 289 43.05 -27.65 -5.02
C LEU A 289 43.14 -26.52 -4.00
N LYS A 290 42.05 -25.77 -3.84
CA LYS A 290 41.93 -24.63 -2.94
C LYS A 290 42.37 -24.97 -1.50
N ASP A 291 41.95 -26.12 -0.98
CA ASP A 291 42.22 -26.49 0.42
C ASP A 291 43.72 -26.77 0.65
N ASP A 292 44.40 -27.49 -0.27
CA ASP A 292 45.84 -27.77 -0.19
C ASP A 292 46.71 -26.51 -0.40
N LEU A 293 46.30 -25.62 -1.32
CA LEU A 293 46.95 -24.34 -1.56
C LEU A 293 46.83 -23.42 -0.33
N LEU A 294 45.63 -23.29 0.25
CA LEU A 294 45.42 -22.49 1.45
C LEU A 294 46.18 -23.07 2.65
N ASP A 295 46.15 -24.39 2.84
CA ASP A 295 46.91 -25.06 3.92
C ASP A 295 48.42 -24.76 3.79
N HIS A 296 49.00 -24.81 2.58
CA HIS A 296 50.42 -24.46 2.35
C HIS A 296 50.71 -22.97 2.57
N ILE A 297 49.89 -22.08 1.99
CA ILE A 297 50.07 -20.62 2.10
C ILE A 297 50.02 -20.19 3.58
N PHE A 298 49.09 -20.72 4.37
CA PHE A 298 48.93 -20.35 5.78
C PHE A 298 49.93 -21.04 6.73
N GLU A 299 50.67 -22.05 6.27
CA GLU A 299 51.82 -22.60 6.98
C GLU A 299 53.07 -21.75 6.72
N LEU A 300 53.15 -20.60 7.41
CA LEU A 300 54.14 -19.53 7.18
C LEU A 300 55.60 -20.01 7.09
N SER A 301 55.96 -21.13 7.71
CA SER A 301 57.34 -21.64 7.77
C SER A 301 57.78 -22.53 6.59
N SER A 302 56.93 -22.75 5.58
CA SER A 302 57.20 -23.72 4.49
C SER A 302 57.36 -23.10 3.09
N GLY A 303 58.00 -21.94 2.94
CA GLY A 303 58.30 -21.39 1.61
C GLY A 303 58.80 -19.95 1.64
N HIS A 304 59.02 -19.39 0.44
CA HIS A 304 59.56 -18.05 0.22
C HIS A 304 58.69 -17.19 -0.72
N TYR A 305 57.36 -17.23 -0.55
CA TYR A 305 56.40 -16.52 -1.40
C TYR A 305 55.86 -15.23 -0.74
N ASP A 306 55.59 -14.22 -1.57
CA ASP A 306 54.61 -13.18 -1.24
C ASP A 306 53.31 -13.49 -1.98
N VAL A 307 52.25 -13.80 -1.22
CA VAL A 307 51.00 -14.30 -1.79
C VAL A 307 49.92 -13.23 -1.64
N ILE A 308 49.30 -12.85 -2.75
CA ILE A 308 48.20 -11.90 -2.81
C ILE A 308 46.95 -12.68 -3.16
N MET A 309 45.92 -12.59 -2.31
CA MET A 309 44.65 -13.29 -2.50
C MET A 309 43.50 -12.31 -2.61
N GLY A 310 42.83 -12.30 -3.76
CA GLY A 310 41.59 -11.55 -3.96
C GLY A 310 40.39 -12.30 -3.41
N TRP A 311 39.62 -11.66 -2.52
CA TRP A 311 38.38 -12.20 -1.94
C TRP A 311 37.17 -11.38 -2.36
N THR A 312 36.09 -12.07 -2.71
CA THR A 312 34.79 -11.43 -2.92
C THR A 312 34.03 -11.37 -1.59
N THR A 313 33.38 -10.24 -1.29
CA THR A 313 32.58 -10.09 -0.07
C THR A 313 31.53 -11.20 0.04
N GLY A 314 31.25 -11.70 1.26
CA GLY A 314 30.28 -12.78 1.49
C GLY A 314 30.90 -14.19 1.43
N TRP A 315 31.99 -14.38 0.70
CA TRP A 315 32.75 -15.64 0.64
C TRP A 315 33.34 -16.06 2.00
N GLU A 316 33.61 -15.10 2.89
CA GLU A 316 34.35 -15.30 4.13
C GLU A 316 33.65 -16.21 5.16
N ARG A 317 32.33 -16.11 5.34
CA ARG A 317 31.66 -16.78 6.48
C ARG A 317 31.39 -18.26 6.28
N GLU A 318 31.12 -18.70 5.06
CA GLU A 318 30.76 -20.10 4.80
C GLU A 318 31.99 -20.96 4.47
N ASN A 319 33.04 -20.37 3.89
CA ASN A 319 34.17 -21.14 3.35
C ASN A 319 35.40 -21.17 4.26
N ILE A 320 35.66 -20.13 5.06
CA ILE A 320 36.83 -20.06 5.95
C ILE A 320 36.67 -21.01 7.15
N ASP A 321 35.46 -21.08 7.70
CA ASP A 321 35.14 -21.97 8.82
C ASP A 321 35.22 -23.46 8.39
N ASP A 322 34.91 -23.75 7.13
CA ASP A 322 34.98 -25.09 6.55
C ASP A 322 36.41 -25.50 6.13
N ALA A 323 37.24 -24.59 5.61
CA ALA A 323 38.60 -24.89 5.15
C ALA A 323 39.60 -25.11 6.31
N LEU A 324 39.56 -24.26 7.35
CA LEU A 324 40.59 -24.27 8.40
C LEU A 324 40.31 -25.22 9.58
N SER A 325 39.15 -25.90 9.61
CA SER A 325 38.82 -26.95 10.59
C SER A 325 39.08 -26.57 12.07
N THR A 326 38.90 -25.29 12.44
CA THR A 326 39.12 -24.77 13.80
C THR A 326 37.88 -24.13 14.38
N SER A 327 37.60 -24.41 15.66
CA SER A 327 36.43 -23.90 16.39
C SER A 327 36.50 -22.37 16.63
N GLU A 328 35.45 -21.66 16.21
CA GLU A 328 34.99 -20.32 16.60
C GLU A 328 35.91 -19.09 16.44
N ASP A 329 37.10 -19.16 15.80
CA ASP A 329 37.89 -17.93 15.55
C ASP A 329 38.86 -18.01 14.33
N SER A 330 38.49 -18.72 13.26
CA SER A 330 39.32 -18.96 12.06
C SER A 330 39.72 -17.67 11.33
N LEU A 331 38.83 -16.67 11.30
CA LEU A 331 39.08 -15.36 10.70
C LEU A 331 40.11 -14.55 11.51
N THR A 332 40.05 -14.63 12.84
CA THR A 332 41.04 -14.05 13.76
C THR A 332 42.40 -14.74 13.61
N TYR A 333 42.41 -16.07 13.46
CA TYR A 333 43.62 -16.86 13.21
C TYR A 333 44.34 -16.45 11.91
N MET A 334 43.59 -16.19 10.83
CA MET A 334 44.14 -15.70 9.57
C MET A 334 44.65 -14.26 9.66
N LYS A 335 43.86 -13.34 10.23
CA LYS A 335 44.28 -11.94 10.41
C LYS A 335 45.58 -11.81 11.22
N GLN A 336 45.82 -12.71 12.17
CA GLN A 336 47.07 -12.75 12.94
C GLN A 336 48.31 -13.18 12.12
N ARG A 337 48.11 -13.86 10.99
CA ARG A 337 49.16 -14.43 10.14
C ARG A 337 49.37 -13.68 8.82
N THR A 338 48.45 -12.80 8.46
CA THR A 338 48.55 -11.98 7.24
C THR A 338 49.43 -10.75 7.47
N GLN A 339 50.22 -10.39 6.46
CA GLN A 339 50.96 -9.13 6.41
C GLN A 339 50.09 -7.99 5.90
N GLY A 340 49.06 -8.29 5.11
CA GLY A 340 48.06 -7.33 4.65
C GLY A 340 46.63 -7.89 4.70
N TYR A 341 45.70 -7.09 5.21
CA TYR A 341 44.26 -7.32 5.11
C TYR A 341 43.61 -6.02 4.64
N LEU A 342 43.30 -5.95 3.36
CA LEU A 342 42.85 -4.76 2.65
C LEU A 342 41.40 -4.95 2.18
N SER A 343 40.63 -3.87 2.17
CA SER A 343 39.28 -3.81 1.60
C SER A 343 39.19 -2.70 0.57
N MET A 344 38.60 -3.01 -0.58
CA MET A 344 38.37 -2.09 -1.69
C MET A 344 36.93 -1.56 -1.73
N THR A 345 36.02 -2.14 -0.96
CA THR A 345 34.61 -1.72 -0.92
C THR A 345 34.09 -1.53 0.50
N ALA A 346 33.17 -0.58 0.64
CA ALA A 346 32.38 -0.40 1.85
C ALA A 346 31.26 -1.46 1.97
N ASP A 347 30.65 -1.54 3.15
CA ASP A 347 29.59 -2.51 3.47
C ASP A 347 28.33 -2.36 2.58
N ASN A 348 28.15 -1.19 1.95
CA ASN A 348 27.07 -0.90 1.01
C ASN A 348 27.42 -1.25 -0.45
N GLY A 349 28.57 -1.89 -0.71
CA GLY A 349 29.03 -2.28 -2.04
C GLY A 349 29.67 -1.15 -2.86
N GLN A 350 29.95 0.01 -2.27
CA GLN A 350 30.63 1.12 -2.93
C GLN A 350 32.16 0.93 -2.95
N ALA A 351 32.81 1.15 -4.10
CA ALA A 351 34.27 1.13 -4.19
C ALA A 351 34.91 2.37 -3.54
N TYR A 352 35.88 2.17 -2.64
CA TYR A 352 36.51 3.24 -1.87
C TYR A 352 37.29 4.25 -2.72
N PHE A 353 38.00 3.82 -3.76
CA PHE A 353 38.71 4.75 -4.65
C PHE A 353 37.76 5.60 -5.53
N LEU A 354 36.49 5.21 -5.60
CA LEU A 354 35.43 6.01 -6.20
C LEU A 354 34.62 6.79 -5.15
N GLU A 355 35.05 6.76 -3.88
CA GLU A 355 34.49 7.57 -2.79
C GLU A 355 35.02 9.01 -2.90
N GLY A 356 34.22 9.84 -3.56
CA GLY A 356 34.53 11.25 -3.77
C GLY A 356 33.70 11.80 -4.91
N ARG A 357 33.39 13.09 -4.87
CA ARG A 357 32.52 13.68 -5.89
C ARG A 357 33.16 13.57 -7.27
N SER A 358 34.46 13.78 -7.44
CA SER A 358 35.15 13.77 -8.75
C SER A 358 35.62 12.40 -9.26
N ALA A 359 35.82 11.40 -8.41
CA ALA A 359 36.53 10.17 -8.78
C ALA A 359 35.89 9.38 -9.96
N PRO A 360 34.55 9.15 -10.00
CA PRO A 360 33.91 8.49 -11.14
C PRO A 360 34.09 9.25 -12.46
N VAL A 361 34.16 10.58 -12.39
CA VAL A 361 34.31 11.46 -13.56
C VAL A 361 35.73 11.38 -14.11
N VAL A 362 36.73 11.33 -13.23
CA VAL A 362 38.14 11.12 -13.60
C VAL A 362 38.31 9.76 -14.29
N LEU A 363 37.70 8.71 -13.74
CA LEU A 363 37.71 7.38 -14.35
C LEU A 363 37.12 7.40 -15.77
N VAL A 364 35.92 7.93 -15.95
CA VAL A 364 35.27 7.99 -17.27
C VAL A 364 36.09 8.84 -18.25
N ARG A 365 36.64 9.97 -17.79
CA ARG A 365 37.49 10.82 -18.63
C ARG A 365 38.72 10.10 -19.15
N ALA A 366 39.44 9.36 -18.29
CA ALA A 366 40.64 8.62 -18.70
C ALA A 366 40.35 7.64 -19.86
N TYR A 367 39.23 6.91 -19.78
CA TYR A 367 38.81 6.00 -20.85
C TYR A 367 38.39 6.74 -22.12
N LEU A 368 37.64 7.85 -21.99
CA LEU A 368 37.22 8.64 -23.15
C LEU A 368 38.41 9.25 -23.90
N ASP A 369 39.39 9.79 -23.17
CA ASP A 369 40.61 10.37 -23.75
C ASP A 369 41.41 9.33 -24.52
N ALA A 370 41.53 8.12 -23.97
CA ALA A 370 42.18 6.99 -24.65
C ALA A 370 41.40 6.56 -25.91
N ILE A 371 40.07 6.38 -25.81
CA ILE A 371 39.22 5.99 -26.95
C ILE A 371 39.30 7.01 -28.07
N LYS A 372 39.20 8.31 -27.77
CA LYS A 372 39.24 9.38 -28.76
C LYS A 372 40.60 9.48 -29.44
N ARG A 373 41.71 9.34 -28.69
CA ARG A 373 43.08 9.37 -29.23
C ARG A 373 43.34 8.28 -30.27
N HIS A 374 42.70 7.12 -30.09
CA HIS A 374 42.84 5.96 -30.98
C HIS A 374 41.71 5.83 -32.01
N SER A 375 40.77 6.77 -32.03
CA SER A 375 39.70 6.83 -33.03
C SER A 375 40.10 7.69 -34.24
N VAL A 376 39.56 7.34 -35.41
CA VAL A 376 39.71 8.09 -36.66
C VAL A 376 38.56 9.07 -36.87
N ALA A 377 37.40 8.80 -36.27
CA ALA A 377 36.24 9.68 -36.31
C ALA A 377 36.57 11.08 -35.74
N ALA A 378 36.51 12.10 -36.59
CA ALA A 378 36.72 13.50 -36.19
C ALA A 378 35.44 14.30 -36.48
N ALA A 379 34.58 14.43 -35.48
CA ALA A 379 33.47 15.36 -35.50
C ALA A 379 33.85 16.60 -34.66
N ASP A 380 33.53 17.79 -35.18
CA ASP A 380 33.76 19.06 -34.48
C ASP A 380 32.61 19.26 -33.49
N ILE A 381 32.88 19.02 -32.21
CA ILE A 381 31.91 19.05 -31.12
C ILE A 381 32.47 19.96 -30.03
N PRO A 382 31.70 20.93 -29.50
CA PRO A 382 32.15 21.78 -28.41
C PRO A 382 32.23 20.97 -27.10
N GLU A 383 33.35 20.29 -26.84
CA GLU A 383 33.48 19.41 -25.67
C GLU A 383 33.46 20.15 -24.33
N GLU A 384 33.79 21.45 -24.33
CA GLU A 384 33.77 22.30 -23.14
C GLU A 384 32.38 22.37 -22.49
N VAL A 385 31.29 22.35 -23.28
CA VAL A 385 29.92 22.36 -22.73
C VAL A 385 29.52 21.04 -22.08
N PHE A 386 30.35 20.01 -22.26
CA PHE A 386 30.21 18.65 -21.73
C PHE A 386 31.31 18.34 -20.71
N ASP A 387 31.91 19.35 -20.05
CA ASP A 387 32.99 19.17 -19.07
C ASP A 387 34.19 18.37 -19.61
N ASN A 388 34.43 18.45 -20.92
CA ASN A 388 35.41 17.67 -21.70
C ASN A 388 35.22 16.14 -21.63
N ILE A 389 34.01 15.67 -21.35
CA ILE A 389 33.66 14.24 -21.29
C ILE A 389 32.50 13.88 -22.22
N TYR A 390 32.38 14.56 -23.37
CA TYR A 390 31.40 14.27 -24.42
C TYR A 390 31.37 12.78 -24.77
N PRO A 391 30.19 12.12 -24.82
CA PRO A 391 28.81 12.68 -24.83
C PRO A 391 28.20 12.98 -23.44
N PHE A 392 28.94 12.80 -22.36
CA PHE A 392 28.44 12.99 -20.99
C PHE A 392 28.79 14.38 -20.45
N ASN A 393 28.28 14.72 -19.28
CA ASN A 393 28.80 15.80 -18.45
C ASN A 393 29.01 15.29 -17.02
N GLU A 394 29.56 16.11 -16.13
CA GLU A 394 29.87 15.72 -14.75
C GLU A 394 28.61 15.28 -13.98
N ALA A 395 27.50 15.99 -14.20
CA ALA A 395 26.20 15.65 -13.60
C ALA A 395 25.77 14.24 -14.00
N PHE A 396 25.82 13.92 -15.29
CA PHE A 396 25.43 12.63 -15.81
C PHE A 396 26.19 11.49 -15.15
N VAL A 397 27.53 11.54 -15.15
CA VAL A 397 28.36 10.45 -14.63
C VAL A 397 28.12 10.26 -13.14
N ARG A 398 28.02 11.35 -12.36
CA ARG A 398 27.77 11.29 -10.92
C ARG A 398 26.38 10.76 -10.59
N HIS A 399 25.37 11.23 -11.30
CA HIS A 399 23.99 10.79 -11.09
C HIS A 399 23.81 9.32 -11.46
N VAL A 400 24.39 8.87 -12.57
CA VAL A 400 24.42 7.45 -12.95
C VAL A 400 25.14 6.63 -11.89
N TYR A 401 26.35 7.03 -11.48
CA TYR A 401 27.14 6.32 -10.48
C TYR A 401 26.39 6.16 -9.15
N ALA A 402 25.74 7.23 -8.67
CA ALA A 402 24.96 7.21 -7.44
C ALA A 402 23.75 6.25 -7.49
N ASN A 403 23.28 5.90 -8.69
CA ASN A 403 22.09 5.08 -8.92
C ASN A 403 22.41 3.71 -9.55
N LEU A 404 23.68 3.26 -9.50
CA LEU A 404 24.04 1.94 -10.00
C LEU A 404 23.44 0.84 -9.13
N ILE A 405 22.85 -0.15 -9.79
CA ILE A 405 22.23 -1.31 -9.14
C ILE A 405 22.67 -2.62 -9.81
N GLN A 406 22.69 -3.68 -9.02
CA GLN A 406 22.84 -5.05 -9.48
C GLN A 406 22.00 -5.94 -8.56
N ASP A 407 21.20 -6.83 -9.15
CA ASP A 407 20.27 -7.73 -8.44
C ASP A 407 19.35 -7.01 -7.43
N GLY A 408 18.99 -5.76 -7.73
CA GLY A 408 18.13 -4.91 -6.91
C GLY A 408 18.85 -4.12 -5.81
N ASN A 409 20.10 -4.45 -5.51
CA ASN A 409 20.91 -3.76 -4.50
C ASN A 409 21.73 -2.63 -5.13
N LEU A 410 21.99 -1.56 -4.36
CA LEU A 410 22.93 -0.52 -4.78
C LEU A 410 24.33 -1.13 -4.85
N GLN A 411 24.98 -1.02 -6.01
CA GLN A 411 26.32 -1.55 -6.21
C GLN A 411 27.09 -0.56 -7.10
N GLN A 412 27.95 0.23 -6.46
CA GLN A 412 28.63 1.35 -7.11
C GLN A 412 30.07 0.95 -7.44
N THR A 413 30.22 0.12 -8.47
CA THR A 413 31.51 -0.42 -8.88
C THR A 413 31.96 0.12 -10.25
N PRO A 414 33.28 0.23 -10.49
CA PRO A 414 33.84 0.64 -11.78
C PRO A 414 33.35 -0.20 -12.96
N ARG A 415 33.24 -1.53 -12.76
CA ARG A 415 32.81 -2.46 -13.82
C ARG A 415 31.39 -2.14 -14.29
N ILE A 416 30.45 -1.95 -13.37
CA ILE A 416 29.07 -1.61 -13.73
C ILE A 416 29.02 -0.26 -14.47
N LEU A 417 29.70 0.76 -13.94
CA LEU A 417 29.75 2.06 -14.58
C LEU A 417 30.32 1.97 -16.02
N LEU A 418 31.49 1.37 -16.19
CA LEU A 418 32.20 1.38 -17.47
C LEU A 418 31.58 0.40 -18.49
N VAL A 419 31.39 -0.86 -18.11
CA VAL A 419 31.00 -1.94 -19.02
C VAL A 419 29.51 -1.94 -19.29
N HIS A 420 28.70 -1.78 -18.24
CA HIS A 420 27.25 -1.90 -18.35
C HIS A 420 26.54 -0.57 -18.66
N VAL A 421 27.17 0.59 -18.43
CA VAL A 421 26.55 1.89 -18.71
C VAL A 421 27.30 2.70 -19.77
N ILE A 422 28.57 3.03 -19.54
CA ILE A 422 29.33 3.90 -20.44
C ILE A 422 29.55 3.25 -21.82
N ALA A 423 29.97 1.97 -21.87
CA ALA A 423 30.14 1.27 -23.14
C ALA A 423 28.83 1.15 -23.92
N GLU A 424 27.72 0.86 -23.26
CA GLU A 424 26.39 0.83 -23.89
C GLU A 424 26.03 2.20 -24.48
N CYS A 425 26.24 3.29 -23.73
CA CYS A 425 25.97 4.64 -24.21
C CYS A 425 26.84 5.03 -25.41
N LEU A 426 28.13 4.66 -25.41
CA LEU A 426 29.06 4.98 -26.50
C LEU A 426 28.81 4.15 -27.76
N THR A 427 28.29 2.92 -27.62
CA THR A 427 27.96 2.03 -28.73
C THR A 427 26.53 2.26 -29.26
N SER A 428 25.61 2.74 -28.44
CA SER A 428 24.21 3.03 -28.80
C SER A 428 24.04 4.13 -29.86
N ASP A 429 23.01 4.01 -30.70
CA ASP A 429 22.59 5.01 -31.70
C ASP A 429 21.76 6.17 -31.14
N VAL A 430 21.29 6.04 -29.89
CA VAL A 430 20.56 7.09 -29.19
C VAL A 430 21.47 7.83 -28.19
N PRO A 431 21.18 9.10 -27.88
CA PRO A 431 21.91 9.85 -26.86
C PRO A 431 21.92 9.17 -25.47
N PRO A 432 22.93 9.42 -24.62
CA PRO A 432 23.08 8.74 -23.34
C PRO A 432 21.86 8.84 -22.41
N PHE A 433 21.26 10.03 -22.29
CA PHE A 433 20.09 10.26 -21.42
C PHE A 433 18.86 9.41 -21.79
N LYS A 434 18.79 8.92 -23.04
CA LYS A 434 17.75 7.98 -23.52
C LYS A 434 18.18 6.53 -23.37
N ALA A 435 19.45 6.23 -23.63
CA ALA A 435 19.99 4.88 -23.52
C ALA A 435 19.80 4.33 -22.10
N ILE A 436 20.07 5.15 -21.08
CA ILE A 436 19.97 4.73 -19.68
C ILE A 436 18.54 4.54 -19.17
N GLN A 437 17.51 5.02 -19.87
CA GLN A 437 16.11 4.87 -19.43
C GLN A 437 15.67 3.39 -19.40
N ASN A 438 16.30 2.54 -20.23
CA ASN A 438 16.01 1.11 -20.32
C ASN A 438 17.13 0.23 -19.76
N ASN A 439 18.14 0.81 -19.12
CA ASN A 439 19.29 0.05 -18.62
C ASN A 439 18.98 -0.59 -17.26
N SER A 440 19.13 -1.92 -17.15
CA SER A 440 18.81 -2.69 -15.94
C SER A 440 19.75 -2.40 -14.76
N TYR A 441 20.92 -1.83 -15.02
CA TYR A 441 21.96 -1.53 -14.03
C TYR A 441 21.89 -0.10 -13.49
N VAL A 442 20.93 0.71 -13.95
CA VAL A 442 20.72 2.09 -13.48
C VAL A 442 19.32 2.24 -12.91
N ARG A 443 19.23 2.51 -11.61
CA ARG A 443 17.97 2.85 -10.96
C ARG A 443 17.46 4.18 -11.51
N GLN A 444 16.21 4.21 -11.96
CA GLN A 444 15.58 5.44 -12.45
C GLN A 444 15.34 6.42 -11.30
N ARG A 445 15.60 7.70 -11.56
CA ARG A 445 15.34 8.83 -10.66
C ARG A 445 14.02 9.51 -11.02
N PRO A 446 13.37 10.26 -10.12
CA PRO A 446 12.24 11.09 -10.52
C PRO A 446 12.67 12.19 -11.50
N TYR A 447 11.73 12.66 -12.32
CA TYR A 447 11.91 13.86 -13.12
C TYR A 447 11.95 15.10 -12.22
N LEU A 448 12.88 16.00 -12.51
CA LEU A 448 13.17 17.14 -11.64
C LEU A 448 12.39 18.41 -11.99
N ILE A 449 11.78 18.44 -13.18
CA ILE A 449 10.97 19.55 -13.71
C ILE A 449 9.55 19.06 -13.97
N GLY A 450 8.61 20.01 -14.17
CA GLY A 450 7.18 19.68 -14.33
C GLY A 450 6.89 18.76 -15.52
N ILE A 451 6.28 17.60 -15.26
CA ILE A 451 6.03 16.57 -16.29
C ILE A 451 4.93 16.97 -17.28
N ASN A 452 4.08 17.93 -16.94
CA ASN A 452 3.04 18.44 -17.84
C ASN A 452 3.52 19.55 -18.78
N GLU A 453 4.59 20.25 -18.44
CA GLU A 453 5.02 21.47 -19.13
C GLU A 453 6.07 21.21 -20.21
N HIS A 454 6.75 20.06 -20.12
CA HIS A 454 7.92 19.75 -20.95
C HIS A 454 7.79 18.39 -21.65
N SER A 455 8.44 18.25 -22.81
CA SER A 455 8.48 16.98 -23.53
C SER A 455 9.34 15.93 -22.82
N THR A 456 9.03 14.65 -23.01
CA THR A 456 9.80 13.53 -22.42
C THR A 456 11.32 13.64 -22.64
N PRO A 457 11.82 13.96 -23.85
CA PRO A 457 13.27 14.13 -24.03
C PRO A 457 13.88 15.28 -23.20
N CYS A 458 13.11 16.34 -22.91
CA CYS A 458 13.55 17.44 -22.05
C CYS A 458 13.56 17.01 -20.57
N LEU A 459 12.55 16.25 -20.13
CA LEU A 459 12.48 15.65 -18.80
C LEU A 459 13.67 14.73 -18.55
N GLU A 460 13.93 13.79 -19.45
CA GLU A 460 15.03 12.83 -19.36
C GLU A 460 16.41 13.53 -19.43
N LEU A 461 16.58 14.54 -20.30
CA LEU A 461 17.84 15.27 -20.40
C LEU A 461 18.14 16.04 -19.11
N THR A 462 17.17 16.76 -18.56
CA THR A 462 17.35 17.55 -17.33
C THR A 462 17.49 16.66 -16.09
N GLN A 463 16.82 15.51 -16.04
CA GLN A 463 16.97 14.50 -14.98
C GLN A 463 18.42 14.06 -14.76
N TRP A 464 19.20 13.95 -15.84
CA TRP A 464 20.55 13.40 -15.80
C TRP A 464 21.67 14.41 -16.04
N TYR A 465 21.46 15.45 -16.84
CA TYR A 465 22.51 16.42 -17.19
C TYR A 465 22.43 17.74 -16.42
N ALA A 466 21.29 18.09 -15.81
CA ALA A 466 21.13 19.43 -15.24
C ALA A 466 21.94 19.64 -13.95
N LEU A 467 22.36 20.88 -13.76
CA LEU A 467 23.04 21.38 -12.57
C LEU A 467 22.10 22.33 -11.82
N LYS A 468 22.35 22.60 -10.54
CA LYS A 468 21.54 23.49 -9.70
C LYS A 468 22.24 24.82 -9.45
N HIS A 469 21.52 25.93 -9.56
CA HIS A 469 21.99 27.25 -9.17
C HIS A 469 20.83 28.10 -8.63
N GLN A 470 20.96 28.64 -7.41
CA GLN A 470 19.95 29.51 -6.79
C GLN A 470 18.52 28.89 -6.79
N GLY A 471 18.41 27.58 -6.56
CA GLY A 471 17.12 26.87 -6.54
C GLY A 471 16.52 26.56 -7.92
N GLN A 472 17.22 26.86 -9.02
CA GLN A 472 16.81 26.51 -10.39
C GLN A 472 17.76 25.47 -10.99
N LEU A 473 17.23 24.64 -11.88
CA LEU A 473 18.05 23.76 -12.71
C LEU A 473 18.54 24.50 -13.94
N TRP A 474 19.77 24.24 -14.36
CA TRP A 474 20.34 24.85 -15.55
C TRP A 474 21.19 23.87 -16.35
N LEU A 475 21.24 24.12 -17.66
CA LEU A 475 22.10 23.40 -18.62
C LEU A 475 22.43 24.33 -19.81
N PRO A 476 23.63 24.26 -20.42
CA PRO A 476 23.96 25.07 -21.58
C PRO A 476 23.01 24.80 -22.76
N ALA A 477 22.57 25.85 -23.45
CA ALA A 477 21.62 25.74 -24.57
C ALA A 477 22.15 24.86 -25.71
N ILE A 478 23.47 24.87 -25.91
CA ILE A 478 24.17 24.06 -26.92
C ILE A 478 23.94 22.55 -26.70
N VAL A 479 23.76 22.08 -25.46
CA VAL A 479 23.50 20.66 -25.18
C VAL A 479 22.14 20.22 -25.75
N PHE A 480 21.12 21.08 -25.64
CA PHE A 480 19.81 20.86 -26.26
C PHE A 480 19.89 20.84 -27.78
N GLU A 481 20.66 21.77 -28.37
CA GLU A 481 20.87 21.85 -29.82
C GLU A 481 21.58 20.60 -30.37
N ILE A 482 22.62 20.12 -29.69
CA ILE A 482 23.40 18.92 -30.10
C ILE A 482 22.54 17.66 -30.06
N TYR A 483 21.64 17.55 -29.08
CA TYR A 483 20.75 16.40 -28.95
C TYR A 483 19.39 16.56 -29.65
N ASP A 484 19.17 17.68 -30.34
CA ASP A 484 17.92 17.97 -31.05
C ASP A 484 16.70 17.88 -30.10
N VAL A 485 16.85 18.44 -28.90
CA VAL A 485 15.82 18.50 -27.86
C VAL A 485 15.29 19.92 -27.75
N ASP A 486 13.99 20.10 -27.95
CA ASP A 486 13.33 21.39 -27.75
C ASP A 486 13.21 21.69 -26.25
N THR A 487 13.59 22.90 -25.85
CA THR A 487 13.61 23.37 -24.46
C THR A 487 12.21 23.57 -23.87
N HIS A 488 11.15 23.56 -24.68
CA HIS A 488 9.74 23.58 -24.26
C HIS A 488 9.46 24.59 -23.13
N GLY A 489 9.84 25.85 -23.32
CA GLY A 489 9.54 26.93 -22.36
C GLY A 489 10.61 27.21 -21.30
N GLY A 490 11.74 26.51 -21.31
CA GLY A 490 12.90 26.86 -20.46
C GLY A 490 13.37 28.30 -20.68
N VAL A 491 13.74 28.99 -19.60
CA VAL A 491 14.13 30.41 -19.64
C VAL A 491 15.60 30.52 -20.05
N VAL A 492 15.86 31.06 -21.24
CA VAL A 492 17.24 31.22 -21.74
C VAL A 492 17.87 32.51 -21.22
N ARG A 493 19.00 32.41 -20.52
CA ARG A 493 19.83 33.54 -20.05
C ARG A 493 21.31 33.23 -20.24
N ASP A 494 22.05 34.16 -20.83
CA ASP A 494 23.51 34.08 -21.00
C ASP A 494 24.00 32.74 -21.60
N GLY A 495 23.27 32.20 -22.60
CA GLY A 495 23.62 30.94 -23.26
C GLY A 495 23.24 29.66 -22.49
N ASN A 496 22.60 29.78 -21.33
CA ASN A 496 22.10 28.68 -20.51
C ASN A 496 20.57 28.68 -20.46
N VAL A 497 19.98 27.49 -20.31
CA VAL A 497 18.53 27.29 -20.16
C VAL A 497 18.25 26.98 -18.70
N PHE A 498 17.31 27.69 -18.09
CA PHE A 498 16.90 27.52 -16.69
C PHE A 498 15.49 26.94 -16.58
N PHE A 499 15.30 26.06 -15.59
CA PHE A 499 14.03 25.43 -15.25
C PHE A 499 13.73 25.57 -13.75
N GLU A 500 12.45 25.70 -13.41
CA GLU A 500 12.00 25.62 -12.03
C GLU A 500 12.04 24.16 -11.56
N MET A 501 12.59 23.93 -10.37
CA MET A 501 12.57 22.60 -9.75
C MET A 501 11.17 22.26 -9.29
N SER A 502 10.72 21.03 -9.59
CA SER A 502 9.59 20.45 -8.90
C SER A 502 9.97 20.18 -7.44
N PHE A 503 9.07 20.50 -6.50
CA PHE A 503 9.31 20.62 -5.04
C PHE A 503 9.79 19.33 -4.33
N ALA A 504 9.94 18.20 -5.02
CA ALA A 504 10.26 16.90 -4.40
C ALA A 504 11.72 16.43 -4.58
N ALA A 505 12.62 17.31 -5.03
CA ALA A 505 14.04 16.97 -5.21
C ALA A 505 14.90 17.21 -3.95
N GLY A 506 14.30 17.26 -2.75
CA GLY A 506 15.02 17.51 -1.50
C GLY A 506 16.17 16.53 -1.25
N ASP A 507 15.93 15.25 -1.55
CA ASP A 507 16.91 14.17 -1.38
C ASP A 507 17.58 13.77 -2.71
N VAL A 508 17.12 14.32 -3.83
CA VAL A 508 17.73 14.05 -5.13
C VAL A 508 18.97 14.91 -5.22
N THR A 509 20.13 14.33 -4.92
CA THR A 509 21.42 15.02 -5.02
C THR A 509 21.60 15.63 -6.42
N VAL A 510 21.49 16.95 -6.52
CA VAL A 510 21.84 17.73 -7.73
C VAL A 510 23.08 18.55 -7.42
N ILE A 511 24.00 18.62 -8.36
CA ILE A 511 25.27 19.32 -8.18
C ILE A 511 25.01 20.82 -8.24
N GLU A 512 25.36 21.55 -7.17
CA GLU A 512 25.32 23.00 -7.16
C GLU A 512 26.54 23.58 -7.89
N ARG A 513 26.30 24.38 -8.94
CA ARG A 513 27.36 25.04 -9.72
C ARG A 513 26.87 26.36 -10.29
N VAL A 514 27.75 27.36 -10.29
CA VAL A 514 27.48 28.66 -10.93
C VAL A 514 27.61 28.50 -12.45
N PRO A 515 26.64 28.98 -13.25
CA PRO A 515 26.77 28.98 -14.71
C PRO A 515 28.08 29.63 -15.18
N GLY A 516 28.85 28.92 -15.99
CA GLY A 516 30.14 29.39 -16.53
C GLY A 516 31.36 29.26 -15.62
N SER A 517 31.25 28.62 -14.43
CA SER A 517 32.44 28.28 -13.62
C SER A 517 33.17 27.06 -14.17
N GLU A 518 34.50 27.06 -14.13
CA GLU A 518 35.31 25.87 -14.48
C GLU A 518 35.05 24.69 -13.54
N VAL A 519 35.27 23.47 -14.06
CA VAL A 519 35.18 22.23 -13.28
C VAL A 519 36.27 22.23 -12.20
N VAL A 520 35.88 22.29 -10.93
CA VAL A 520 36.81 22.07 -9.82
C VAL A 520 37.07 20.57 -9.71
N ILE A 521 38.20 20.13 -10.24
CA ILE A 521 38.75 18.80 -9.96
C ILE A 521 39.60 18.99 -8.71
N GLU A 522 39.08 18.59 -7.55
CA GLU A 522 39.90 18.47 -6.35
C GLU A 522 41.02 17.46 -6.68
N SER A 523 42.23 17.98 -6.89
CA SER A 523 43.45 17.19 -6.92
C SER A 523 44.03 17.30 -5.53
N GLU A 524 43.82 16.28 -4.69
CA GLU A 524 44.46 16.22 -3.39
C GLU A 524 45.95 15.92 -3.61
N ARG A 525 46.74 17.00 -3.73
CA ARG A 525 48.14 17.00 -3.31
C ARG A 525 48.34 18.23 -2.45
N THR A 526 48.42 18.03 -1.14
CA THR A 526 49.20 18.92 -0.28
C THR A 526 49.71 18.14 0.91
N ASP A 527 51.03 17.99 0.92
CA ASP A 527 51.83 17.35 1.94
C ASP A 527 51.59 17.97 3.32
N GLU A 528 51.50 17.12 4.33
CA GLU A 528 51.79 17.49 5.71
C GLU A 528 53.24 17.97 5.79
N GLU A 529 53.47 19.24 6.13
CA GLU A 529 54.65 19.70 6.89
C GLU A 529 54.54 21.19 7.23
N ASN A 530 54.11 21.49 8.47
CA ASN A 530 54.85 22.30 9.45
C ASN A 530 53.96 22.75 10.61
N GLU A 531 53.97 21.96 11.68
CA GLU A 531 53.86 22.50 13.02
C GLU A 531 55.17 23.22 13.36
N GLU A 532 55.16 24.55 13.51
CA GLU A 532 56.05 25.24 14.44
C GLU A 532 55.28 26.34 15.19
N THR A 533 54.99 26.02 16.45
CA THR A 533 55.07 26.87 17.66
C THR A 533 55.16 28.39 17.51
N GLU A 534 54.30 29.12 18.24
CA GLU A 534 54.78 30.06 19.29
C GLU A 534 53.65 30.57 20.21
N GLU A 535 54.09 31.01 21.39
CA GLU A 535 53.40 31.04 22.68
C GLU A 535 52.44 32.20 22.94
N LYS A 536 51.64 32.00 23.99
CA LYS A 536 50.77 32.93 24.71
C LYS A 536 51.47 34.24 25.11
N ASP A 537 50.73 35.36 25.10
CA ASP A 537 50.78 36.29 26.25
C ASP A 537 49.55 37.21 26.40
N ASP A 538 49.39 37.67 27.64
CA ASP A 538 48.19 38.02 28.39
C ASP A 538 47.91 39.56 28.49
N LYS A 539 46.63 39.95 28.69
CA LYS A 539 46.14 41.13 29.50
C LYS A 539 45.99 42.57 28.89
N PRO A 540 45.26 43.54 29.55
CA PRO A 540 43.81 43.77 29.38
C PRO A 540 43.39 45.27 29.21
N ALA A 541 42.11 45.50 28.93
CA ALA A 541 41.24 46.70 29.09
C ALA A 541 41.82 48.12 29.34
N GLU A 542 41.40 49.13 28.55
CA GLU A 542 40.56 50.26 29.00
C GLU A 542 40.17 51.24 27.86
N MET A 543 39.03 51.91 28.05
CA MET A 543 38.28 52.77 27.11
C MET A 543 38.82 54.20 26.94
N THR A 544 38.56 54.81 25.77
CA THR A 544 38.04 56.20 25.53
C THR A 544 37.84 56.34 24.01
N ASP A 545 36.64 56.35 23.46
CA ASP A 545 35.59 57.39 23.42
C ASP A 545 35.76 58.49 22.33
N GLU A 546 34.67 58.66 21.58
CA GLU A 546 34.21 59.74 20.68
C GLU A 546 34.83 59.96 19.27
N GLY A 547 34.02 59.61 18.25
CA GLY A 547 34.09 60.13 16.88
C GLY A 547 33.06 59.47 15.93
N LYS A 548 31.83 60.00 15.92
CA LYS A 548 30.64 59.57 15.13
C LYS A 548 30.89 59.45 13.61
N ASP A 549 30.21 58.50 12.96
CA ASP A 549 29.10 58.78 12.02
C ASP A 549 28.37 57.48 11.61
N GLU A 550 27.11 57.65 11.23
CA GLU A 550 25.99 56.71 11.14
C GLU A 550 26.15 55.58 10.10
N GLU A 551 25.94 54.32 10.49
CA GLU A 551 25.46 53.24 9.61
C GLU A 551 24.30 52.51 10.31
N GLU A 552 23.20 52.40 9.57
CA GLU A 552 21.90 51.90 10.00
C GLU A 552 21.97 50.40 10.34
N GLU A 553 21.42 50.04 11.51
CA GLU A 553 21.05 48.67 11.85
C GLU A 553 19.90 48.23 10.93
N ASP A 554 20.22 47.55 9.83
CA ASP A 554 19.25 46.65 9.19
C ASP A 554 19.22 45.35 10.02
N GLU A 555 18.27 45.29 10.95
CA GLU A 555 17.73 44.05 11.49
C GLU A 555 17.36 43.14 10.30
N ARG A 556 18.25 42.20 9.94
CA ARG A 556 17.83 41.09 9.09
C ARG A 556 16.80 40.30 9.90
N PRO A 557 15.55 40.16 9.44
CA PRO A 557 14.64 39.24 10.09
C PRO A 557 15.25 37.85 9.95
N ASP A 558 15.39 37.14 11.07
CA ASP A 558 15.56 35.69 11.08
C ASP A 558 14.47 35.12 10.17
N GLN A 559 14.85 34.71 8.94
CA GLN A 559 13.98 33.89 8.12
C GLN A 559 13.83 32.58 8.89
N PRO A 560 12.60 32.11 9.14
CA PRO A 560 12.43 30.81 9.75
C PRO A 560 13.09 29.78 8.83
N GLU A 561 13.92 28.91 9.40
CA GLU A 561 14.28 27.65 8.75
C GLU A 561 12.96 27.00 8.33
N GLN A 562 12.67 27.02 7.03
CA GLN A 562 11.55 26.28 6.47
C GLN A 562 11.93 24.81 6.62
N ASP A 563 11.27 24.11 7.54
CA ASP A 563 11.25 22.66 7.56
C ASP A 563 10.66 22.21 6.21
N THR A 564 11.52 21.99 5.22
CA THR A 564 11.12 21.45 3.93
C THR A 564 10.79 19.98 4.17
N VAL A 565 9.51 19.63 4.12
CA VAL A 565 9.08 18.24 4.24
C VAL A 565 9.60 17.45 3.03
N GLU A 566 10.36 16.40 3.29
CA GLU A 566 11.04 15.60 2.27
C GLU A 566 10.18 14.39 1.85
N VAL A 567 9.91 14.29 0.55
CA VAL A 567 9.29 13.11 -0.06
C VAL A 567 10.40 12.19 -0.59
N PRO A 568 10.43 10.89 -0.24
CA PRO A 568 11.42 9.96 -0.75
C PRO A 568 11.42 9.92 -2.29
N PRO A 569 12.60 9.93 -2.96
CA PRO A 569 12.69 9.95 -4.42
C PRO A 569 11.99 8.78 -5.12
N GLU A 570 11.95 7.61 -4.47
CA GLU A 570 11.28 6.42 -5.01
C GLU A 570 9.77 6.60 -5.04
N ASP A 571 9.18 7.08 -3.93
CA ASP A 571 7.75 7.36 -3.83
C ASP A 571 7.31 8.45 -4.81
N TYR A 572 8.15 9.49 -4.98
CA TYR A 572 7.86 10.54 -5.95
C TYR A 572 7.94 10.04 -7.40
N ARG A 573 8.88 9.13 -7.70
CA ARG A 573 8.97 8.50 -9.02
C ARG A 573 7.76 7.61 -9.30
N GLU A 574 7.32 6.80 -8.32
CA GLU A 574 6.10 6.00 -8.45
C GLU A 574 4.88 6.89 -8.73
N PHE A 575 4.75 7.99 -7.98
CA PHE A 575 3.72 8.99 -8.19
C PHE A 575 3.75 9.60 -9.60
N GLN A 576 4.94 10.00 -10.10
CA GLN A 576 5.09 10.54 -11.46
C GLN A 576 4.78 9.50 -12.54
N SER A 577 5.22 8.24 -12.35
CA SER A 577 4.90 7.15 -13.27
C SER A 577 3.40 6.96 -13.34
N TRP A 578 2.74 6.78 -12.19
CA TRP A 578 1.29 6.69 -12.10
C TRP A 578 0.60 7.88 -12.79
N LEU A 579 1.06 9.11 -12.57
CA LEU A 579 0.45 10.29 -13.18
C LEU A 579 0.51 10.28 -14.72
N MET A 580 1.63 9.83 -15.29
CA MET A 580 1.83 9.79 -16.74
C MET A 580 1.12 8.63 -17.43
N ASN A 581 1.17 7.43 -16.87
CA ASN A 581 0.79 6.20 -17.58
C ASN A 581 -0.16 5.28 -16.79
N GLY A 582 -0.57 5.66 -15.57
CA GLY A 582 -1.44 4.85 -14.72
C GLY A 582 -0.79 3.57 -14.20
N ALA A 583 0.56 3.52 -14.12
CA ALA A 583 1.30 2.42 -13.53
C ALA A 583 0.89 2.14 -12.08
N GLU A 584 1.28 0.96 -11.58
CA GLU A 584 1.12 0.59 -10.17
C GLU A 584 1.84 1.59 -9.27
N TYR A 585 1.15 2.01 -8.21
CA TYR A 585 1.63 2.99 -7.24
C TYR A 585 1.65 2.32 -5.87
N ALA A 586 2.81 1.82 -5.45
CA ALA A 586 2.93 1.01 -4.24
C ALA A 586 2.80 1.88 -2.99
N SER A 587 3.36 3.10 -3.00
CA SER A 587 3.26 4.07 -1.90
C SER A 587 2.03 5.00 -1.95
N VAL A 588 0.93 4.51 -2.52
CA VAL A 588 -0.32 5.27 -2.70
C VAL A 588 -0.97 5.78 -1.40
N ASP A 589 -0.72 5.11 -0.27
CA ASP A 589 -1.35 5.45 1.02
C ASP A 589 -1.09 6.90 1.43
N ARG A 590 0.14 7.41 1.27
CA ARG A 590 0.49 8.79 1.61
C ARG A 590 -0.26 9.80 0.75
N PHE A 591 -0.37 9.52 -0.54
CA PHE A 591 -1.16 10.36 -1.44
C PHE A 591 -2.66 10.30 -1.09
N ARG A 592 -3.18 9.13 -0.73
CA ARG A 592 -4.56 8.94 -0.28
C ARG A 592 -4.88 9.82 0.94
N ASP A 593 -3.97 9.89 1.91
CA ASP A 593 -4.15 10.71 3.12
C ASP A 593 -4.32 12.19 2.77
N GLY A 594 -3.50 12.70 1.85
CA GLY A 594 -3.64 14.07 1.33
C GLY A 594 -4.93 14.33 0.54
N VAL A 595 -5.39 13.33 -0.22
CA VAL A 595 -6.69 13.39 -0.90
C VAL A 595 -7.83 13.46 0.11
N VAL A 596 -7.83 12.60 1.13
CA VAL A 596 -8.82 12.59 2.22
C VAL A 596 -8.83 13.93 2.94
N ALA A 597 -7.66 14.44 3.33
CA ALA A 597 -7.54 15.74 3.99
C ALA A 597 -8.07 16.89 3.11
N THR A 598 -7.88 16.81 1.79
CA THR A 598 -8.43 17.80 0.85
C THR A 598 -9.96 17.75 0.79
N LEU A 599 -10.55 16.54 0.77
CA LEU A 599 -12.00 16.35 0.74
C LEU A 599 -12.67 16.83 2.04
N GLU A 600 -12.08 16.51 3.19
CA GLU A 600 -12.64 16.82 4.52
C GLU A 600 -12.41 18.27 4.97
N ARG A 601 -11.51 19.01 4.30
CA ARG A 601 -11.16 20.38 4.70
C ARG A 601 -12.33 21.36 4.61
N TRP A 602 -13.23 21.18 3.65
CA TRP A 602 -14.36 22.09 3.41
C TRP A 602 -15.72 21.42 3.43
N HIS A 603 -15.77 20.10 3.30
CA HIS A 603 -17.00 19.34 3.13
C HIS A 603 -17.03 18.17 4.11
N ASP A 604 -18.23 17.70 4.44
CA ASP A 604 -18.42 16.34 4.93
C ASP A 604 -18.72 15.47 3.70
N PRO A 605 -17.71 14.78 3.14
CA PRO A 605 -17.75 14.31 1.75
C PRO A 605 -18.72 13.15 1.54
N THR A 606 -18.93 12.34 2.58
CA THR A 606 -19.78 11.13 2.53
C THR A 606 -21.21 11.36 3.03
N ARG A 607 -21.54 12.60 3.43
CA ARG A 607 -22.85 12.98 3.96
C ARG A 607 -23.76 13.51 2.86
N LEU A 608 -24.96 12.96 2.78
CA LEU A 608 -26.09 13.46 2.00
C LEU A 608 -27.11 14.12 2.95
N ALA A 609 -27.32 15.42 2.76
CA ALA A 609 -28.25 16.26 3.54
C ALA A 609 -28.58 17.53 2.74
N ASN A 610 -29.10 18.58 3.39
CA ASN A 610 -29.25 19.88 2.73
C ASN A 610 -27.89 20.58 2.54
N GLU A 611 -27.49 20.75 1.27
CA GLU A 611 -26.22 21.36 0.87
C GLU A 611 -26.07 22.82 1.31
N ASN A 612 -27.19 23.53 1.48
CA ASN A 612 -27.21 24.92 1.97
C ASN A 612 -27.27 25.01 3.49
N SER A 613 -27.31 23.87 4.19
CA SER A 613 -27.37 23.86 5.65
C SER A 613 -26.01 24.13 6.27
N THR A 614 -26.03 24.93 7.33
CA THR A 614 -24.86 25.18 8.18
C THR A 614 -25.04 24.56 9.57
N ALA A 615 -26.09 23.76 9.75
CA ALA A 615 -26.36 23.07 11.00
C ALA A 615 -25.68 21.69 11.03
N ASP A 616 -25.12 21.35 12.19
CA ASP A 616 -24.73 19.97 12.53
C ASP A 616 -25.99 19.13 12.76
N SER A 617 -26.68 18.83 11.66
CA SER A 617 -27.92 18.07 11.61
C SER A 617 -27.66 16.63 11.17
N THR A 618 -28.67 15.77 11.27
CA THR A 618 -28.56 14.38 10.80
C THR A 618 -28.50 14.34 9.27
N GLY A 619 -27.79 13.38 8.70
CA GLY A 619 -27.76 13.09 7.27
C GLY A 619 -27.66 11.59 7.01
N ILE A 620 -27.71 11.23 5.74
CA ILE A 620 -27.43 9.88 5.27
C ILE A 620 -25.95 9.80 4.91
N TYR A 621 -25.23 8.86 5.51
CA TYR A 621 -23.81 8.62 5.29
C TYR A 621 -23.61 7.33 4.50
N PHE A 622 -22.64 7.32 3.59
CA PHE A 622 -22.11 6.07 3.04
C PHE A 622 -20.91 5.62 3.88
N ASP A 623 -21.08 4.59 4.71
CA ASP A 623 -20.08 4.15 5.69
C ASP A 623 -19.40 2.83 5.30
N ARG A 624 -18.10 2.91 5.02
CA ARG A 624 -17.17 1.77 4.85
C ARG A 624 -15.91 1.92 5.73
N GLY A 625 -16.01 2.51 6.92
CA GLY A 625 -14.86 2.66 7.85
C GLY A 625 -14.73 4.06 8.43
N SER A 626 -13.56 4.44 8.94
CA SER A 626 -13.33 5.77 9.54
C SER A 626 -13.06 6.89 8.54
N GLU A 627 -12.61 6.56 7.32
CA GLU A 627 -12.11 7.54 6.33
C GLU A 627 -12.88 7.48 5.00
N PRO A 628 -13.03 8.60 4.27
CA PRO A 628 -13.71 8.63 2.96
C PRO A 628 -13.12 7.55 2.03
N PRO A 629 -13.95 6.73 1.36
CA PRO A 629 -13.44 5.69 0.49
C PRO A 629 -12.82 6.33 -0.76
N VAL A 630 -11.49 6.45 -0.79
CA VAL A 630 -10.74 7.00 -1.93
C VAL A 630 -10.08 5.86 -2.69
N VAL A 631 -10.25 5.85 -4.01
CA VAL A 631 -9.59 4.91 -4.91
C VAL A 631 -8.76 5.69 -5.92
N VAL A 632 -7.45 5.46 -5.87
CA VAL A 632 -6.48 5.96 -6.85
C VAL A 632 -6.33 4.86 -7.89
N ARG A 633 -6.90 5.01 -9.09
CA ARG A 633 -6.93 3.92 -10.07
C ARG A 633 -5.56 3.75 -10.76
N GLY A 634 -4.99 2.55 -10.64
CA GLY A 634 -4.20 1.89 -11.69
C GLY A 634 -5.09 0.91 -12.47
N ALA A 635 -4.61 0.35 -13.59
CA ALA A 635 -5.39 -0.59 -14.39
C ALA A 635 -5.98 -1.73 -13.53
N ASP A 636 -7.31 -1.89 -13.58
CA ASP A 636 -8.15 -2.85 -12.85
C ASP A 636 -8.35 -2.65 -11.33
N SER A 637 -9.48 -2.02 -10.96
CA SER A 637 -10.20 -2.32 -9.72
C SER A 637 -11.70 -1.95 -9.83
N PRO A 638 -12.60 -2.77 -9.26
CA PRO A 638 -14.03 -2.72 -9.54
C PRO A 638 -14.73 -1.47 -8.98
N SER A 639 -15.77 -1.05 -9.72
CA SER A 639 -16.70 0.01 -9.36
C SER A 639 -17.41 -0.29 -8.04
N SER A 640 -16.94 0.30 -6.96
CA SER A 640 -17.74 0.48 -5.75
C SER A 640 -17.75 1.96 -5.38
N MET A 641 -18.82 2.40 -4.71
CA MET A 641 -19.04 3.79 -4.33
C MET A 641 -17.82 4.37 -3.59
N SER A 642 -17.01 5.17 -4.30
CA SER A 642 -15.74 5.72 -3.85
C SER A 642 -15.38 7.01 -4.61
N PHE A 643 -14.51 7.82 -4.03
CA PHE A 643 -13.89 8.99 -4.66
C PHE A 643 -12.79 8.51 -5.61
N GLU A 644 -13.03 8.65 -6.90
CA GLU A 644 -12.07 8.22 -7.92
C GLU A 644 -11.10 9.35 -8.26
N VAL A 645 -9.81 9.07 -8.05
CA VAL A 645 -8.70 9.91 -8.47
C VAL A 645 -8.07 9.29 -9.71
N LEU A 646 -8.24 9.98 -10.84
CA LEU A 646 -7.72 9.54 -12.13
C LEU A 646 -6.32 10.10 -12.34
N HIS A 647 -5.45 9.31 -12.96
CA HIS A 647 -4.17 9.78 -13.44
C HIS A 647 -4.35 10.81 -14.57
N GLY A 648 -3.36 11.68 -14.75
CA GLY A 648 -3.39 12.74 -15.75
C GLY A 648 -2.40 13.84 -15.39
N THR A 649 -1.44 14.10 -16.28
CA THR A 649 -0.36 15.08 -16.05
C THR A 649 -0.91 16.50 -15.84
N GLU A 650 -2.10 16.80 -16.36
CA GLU A 650 -2.76 18.09 -16.14
C GLU A 650 -3.07 18.40 -14.66
N ASN A 651 -3.14 17.36 -13.82
CA ASN A 651 -3.42 17.49 -12.38
C ASN A 651 -2.15 17.53 -11.53
N GLU A 652 -0.94 17.48 -12.13
CA GLU A 652 0.34 17.39 -11.43
C GLU A 652 0.47 18.39 -10.28
N VAL A 653 0.25 19.68 -10.56
CA VAL A 653 0.40 20.75 -9.56
C VAL A 653 -0.58 20.57 -8.38
N LEU A 654 -1.80 20.11 -8.66
CA LEU A 654 -2.83 19.91 -7.65
C LEU A 654 -2.54 18.67 -6.81
N TYR A 655 -2.27 17.53 -7.45
CA TYR A 655 -1.99 16.27 -6.78
C TYR A 655 -0.68 16.30 -6.02
N ARG A 656 0.31 17.10 -6.46
CA ARG A 656 1.54 17.33 -5.69
C ARG A 656 1.26 17.98 -4.33
N GLN A 657 0.31 18.93 -4.25
CA GLN A 657 -0.07 19.53 -2.97
C GLN A 657 -0.74 18.53 -2.03
N MET A 658 -1.47 17.55 -2.57
CA MET A 658 -2.04 16.44 -1.81
C MET A 658 -0.93 15.48 -1.36
N LEU A 659 0.00 15.13 -2.24
CA LEU A 659 1.14 14.27 -1.89
C LEU A 659 1.98 14.89 -0.75
N HIS A 660 2.27 16.19 -0.82
CA HIS A 660 2.97 16.92 0.24
C HIS A 660 2.27 16.76 1.59
N TYR A 661 0.94 16.91 1.62
CA TYR A 661 0.16 16.74 2.84
C TYR A 661 0.40 15.37 3.49
N GLY A 662 0.49 14.29 2.70
CA GLY A 662 0.71 12.94 3.22
C GLY A 662 2.03 12.74 3.99
N TYR A 663 3.04 13.58 3.72
CA TYR A 663 4.33 13.57 4.42
C TYR A 663 4.42 14.66 5.50
N ALA A 664 3.80 15.81 5.27
CA ALA A 664 3.91 16.99 6.13
C ALA A 664 2.82 17.11 7.20
N ASP A 665 1.74 16.34 7.05
CA ASP A 665 0.45 16.51 7.71
C ASP A 665 -0.13 17.94 7.58
N SER A 666 0.35 18.70 6.59
CA SER A 666 -0.03 20.08 6.31
C SER A 666 0.14 20.43 4.83
N PHE A 667 -0.66 21.40 4.35
CA PHE A 667 -0.48 21.97 3.01
C PHE A 667 0.61 23.05 3.04
N GLU A 668 1.36 23.16 1.95
CA GLU A 668 2.37 24.22 1.76
C GLU A 668 1.77 25.63 1.95
N ASP A 669 2.58 26.58 2.43
CA ASP A 669 2.16 27.99 2.60
C ASP A 669 1.69 28.63 1.29
N GLY A 670 2.20 28.15 0.15
CA GLY A 670 1.82 28.57 -1.21
C GLY A 670 0.68 27.77 -1.85
N ALA A 671 0.03 26.85 -1.12
CA ALA A 671 -0.99 25.98 -1.69
C ALA A 671 -2.16 26.77 -2.30
N ASN A 672 -2.62 26.32 -3.48
CA ASN A 672 -3.72 26.97 -4.18
C ASN A 672 -5.05 26.41 -3.67
N PHE A 673 -5.49 26.94 -2.51
CA PHE A 673 -6.73 26.51 -1.86
C PHE A 673 -7.97 26.70 -2.73
N ASP A 674 -7.98 27.65 -3.68
CA ASP A 674 -9.11 27.81 -4.60
C ASP A 674 -9.23 26.63 -5.56
N LYS A 675 -8.10 26.16 -6.13
CA LYS A 675 -8.08 24.96 -6.99
C LYS A 675 -8.38 23.68 -6.20
N LEU A 676 -7.79 23.51 -5.02
CA LEU A 676 -8.07 22.37 -4.13
C LEU A 676 -9.55 22.32 -3.74
N ARG A 677 -10.13 23.46 -3.37
CA ARG A 677 -11.55 23.56 -3.04
C ARG A 677 -12.44 23.29 -4.24
N GLY A 678 -12.10 23.82 -5.42
CA GLY A 678 -12.83 23.57 -6.66
C GLY A 678 -12.90 22.07 -6.96
N TRP A 679 -11.74 21.42 -6.99
CA TRP A 679 -11.63 19.97 -7.19
C TRP A 679 -12.42 19.16 -6.15
N ALA A 680 -12.27 19.49 -4.86
CA ALA A 680 -12.99 18.80 -3.79
C ALA A 680 -14.51 18.99 -3.92
N THR A 681 -14.96 20.19 -4.31
CA THR A 681 -16.39 20.48 -4.51
C THR A 681 -16.95 19.66 -5.66
N ASP A 682 -16.27 19.62 -6.80
CA ASP A 682 -16.71 18.83 -7.96
C ASP A 682 -16.81 17.35 -7.61
N LYS A 683 -15.80 16.80 -6.92
CA LYS A 683 -15.77 15.40 -6.48
C LYS A 683 -16.86 15.07 -5.45
N VAL A 684 -17.13 15.96 -4.50
CA VAL A 684 -18.20 15.77 -3.51
C VAL A 684 -19.58 15.87 -4.15
N VAL A 685 -19.80 16.80 -5.08
CA VAL A 685 -21.06 16.92 -5.83
C VAL A 685 -21.32 15.66 -6.66
N GLU A 686 -20.32 15.18 -7.41
CA GLU A 686 -20.39 13.93 -8.17
C GLU A 686 -20.72 12.74 -7.26
N TYR A 687 -20.03 12.63 -6.11
CA TYR A 687 -20.27 11.57 -5.14
C TYR A 687 -21.69 11.60 -4.57
N ARG A 688 -22.19 12.78 -4.17
CA ARG A 688 -23.55 12.96 -3.64
C ARG A 688 -24.63 12.70 -4.69
N SER A 689 -24.39 13.06 -5.96
CA SER A 689 -25.32 12.72 -7.06
C SER A 689 -25.46 11.21 -7.20
N ARG A 690 -24.33 10.48 -7.20
CA ARG A 690 -24.35 9.01 -7.23
C ARG A 690 -25.05 8.42 -6.01
N MET A 691 -24.84 8.97 -4.81
CA MET A 691 -25.56 8.51 -3.60
C MET A 691 -27.06 8.68 -3.75
N ARG A 692 -27.48 9.82 -4.30
CA ARG A 692 -28.89 10.11 -4.52
C ARG A 692 -29.48 9.17 -5.57
N GLU A 693 -28.83 8.99 -6.70
CA GLU A 693 -29.25 8.08 -7.77
C GLU A 693 -29.39 6.63 -7.26
N ASP A 694 -28.45 6.18 -6.42
CA ASP A 694 -28.47 4.84 -5.85
C ASP A 694 -29.63 4.65 -4.86
N ILE A 695 -29.88 5.62 -3.96
CA ILE A 695 -30.99 5.55 -3.00
C ILE A 695 -32.35 5.71 -3.72
N GLU A 696 -32.50 6.74 -4.55
CA GLU A 696 -33.77 7.04 -5.24
C GLU A 696 -34.11 5.98 -6.30
N GLY A 697 -33.13 5.26 -6.84
CA GLY A 697 -33.36 4.11 -7.71
C GLY A 697 -34.09 2.95 -7.05
N HIS A 698 -34.09 2.89 -5.71
CA HIS A 698 -34.78 1.89 -4.90
C HIS A 698 -36.06 2.43 -4.24
N LEU A 699 -36.42 3.71 -4.44
CA LEU A 699 -37.70 4.26 -3.99
C LEU A 699 -38.77 4.11 -5.08
N PRO A 700 -40.06 4.33 -4.75
CA PRO A 700 -41.12 4.47 -5.75
C PRO A 700 -40.73 5.38 -6.92
N LYS A 701 -41.28 5.12 -8.11
CA LYS A 701 -40.86 5.82 -9.33
C LYS A 701 -41.08 7.31 -9.18
N GLN A 702 -40.01 8.07 -9.45
CA GLN A 702 -39.96 9.53 -9.37
C GLN A 702 -40.00 10.09 -7.93
N MET A 703 -39.99 9.24 -6.91
CA MET A 703 -39.90 9.67 -5.52
C MET A 703 -38.46 10.05 -5.15
N SER A 704 -38.30 11.28 -4.67
CA SER A 704 -37.07 11.78 -4.07
C SER A 704 -36.93 11.36 -2.59
N ILE A 705 -35.70 11.42 -2.08
CA ILE A 705 -35.42 11.16 -0.65
C ILE A 705 -36.24 12.11 0.25
N GLU A 706 -36.41 13.36 -0.17
CA GLU A 706 -37.20 14.36 0.54
C GLU A 706 -38.68 13.98 0.63
N GLU A 707 -39.26 13.47 -0.46
CA GLU A 707 -40.64 12.98 -0.49
C GLU A 707 -40.81 11.73 0.37
N PHE A 708 -39.86 10.80 0.35
CA PHE A 708 -39.86 9.65 1.25
C PHE A 708 -39.88 10.08 2.72
N ILE A 709 -39.05 11.06 3.13
CA ILE A 709 -39.04 11.57 4.51
C ILE A 709 -40.40 12.18 4.88
N VAL A 710 -41.04 12.92 3.95
CA VAL A 710 -42.36 13.51 4.17
C VAL A 710 -43.44 12.44 4.32
N LEU A 711 -43.48 11.47 3.40
CA LEU A 711 -44.44 10.36 3.41
C LEU A 711 -44.28 9.51 4.67
N ALA A 712 -43.05 9.12 5.02
CA ALA A 712 -42.74 8.36 6.22
C ALA A 712 -43.22 9.06 7.50
N HIS A 713 -42.99 10.38 7.61
CA HIS A 713 -43.46 11.14 8.75
C HIS A 713 -44.99 11.26 8.78
N TYR A 714 -45.61 11.45 7.62
CA TYR A 714 -47.06 11.55 7.48
C TYR A 714 -47.76 10.25 7.89
N LEU A 715 -47.26 9.10 7.43
CA LEU A 715 -47.81 7.78 7.75
C LEU A 715 -47.81 7.48 9.25
N VAL A 716 -46.70 7.78 9.93
CA VAL A 716 -46.59 7.69 11.38
C VAL A 716 -47.61 8.58 12.09
N MET A 717 -47.81 9.80 11.59
CA MET A 717 -48.74 10.75 12.19
C MET A 717 -50.21 10.36 11.94
N ASN A 718 -50.51 9.77 10.78
CA ASN A 718 -51.84 9.26 10.47
C ASN A 718 -52.24 8.13 11.43
N ILE A 719 -51.41 7.10 11.59
CA ILE A 719 -51.72 5.96 12.48
C ILE A 719 -51.72 6.32 13.98
N GLY A 720 -50.93 7.32 14.39
CA GLY A 720 -50.84 7.74 15.79
C GLY A 720 -51.87 8.78 16.21
N LYS A 721 -52.31 9.66 15.30
CA LYS A 721 -53.15 10.83 15.61
C LYS A 721 -54.38 11.01 14.72
N GLY A 722 -54.52 10.24 13.64
CA GLY A 722 -55.57 10.38 12.64
C GLY A 722 -55.37 11.56 11.68
N GLU A 723 -54.14 12.04 11.51
CA GLU A 723 -53.86 13.19 10.62
C GLU A 723 -54.04 12.82 9.15
N THR A 724 -54.80 13.66 8.41
CA THR A 724 -55.08 13.47 6.97
C THR A 724 -54.55 14.63 6.11
N GLU A 725 -54.01 15.69 6.72
CA GLU A 725 -53.48 16.85 5.99
C GLU A 725 -51.96 16.87 6.05
N ILE A 726 -51.32 16.72 4.89
CA ILE A 726 -49.87 16.86 4.75
C ILE A 726 -49.53 18.35 4.80
N SER A 727 -49.10 18.83 5.97
CA SER A 727 -48.76 20.25 6.18
C SER A 727 -47.31 20.45 6.63
N ARG A 728 -46.77 21.63 6.35
CA ARG A 728 -45.41 22.03 6.78
C ARG A 728 -45.22 21.95 8.29
N LYS A 729 -46.30 22.23 9.03
CA LYS A 729 -46.28 22.24 10.49
C LYS A 729 -46.16 20.82 11.05
N LEU A 730 -46.74 19.85 10.35
CA LEU A 730 -46.70 18.44 10.70
C LEU A 730 -45.26 17.93 10.76
N MET A 731 -44.43 18.29 9.77
CA MET A 731 -43.05 17.78 9.61
C MET A 731 -42.07 18.03 10.76
N PHE A 732 -42.38 18.97 11.66
CA PHE A 732 -41.53 19.27 12.83
C PHE A 732 -42.22 18.96 14.16
N GLU A 733 -43.45 18.46 14.12
CA GLU A 733 -44.21 18.06 15.30
C GLU A 733 -43.65 16.75 15.86
N SER A 734 -43.67 16.62 17.18
CA SER A 734 -43.28 15.37 17.83
C SER A 734 -44.39 14.33 17.68
N TYR A 735 -43.98 13.12 17.30
CA TYR A 735 -44.85 11.96 17.37
C TYR A 735 -45.31 11.71 18.81
N GLU A 736 -46.60 11.48 18.97
CA GLU A 736 -47.26 11.07 20.21
C GLU A 736 -48.48 10.24 19.80
N MET A 737 -48.56 9.01 20.31
CA MET A 737 -49.71 8.13 20.09
C MET A 737 -50.87 8.60 20.97
N LYS A 738 -52.00 8.95 20.37
CA LYS A 738 -53.20 9.28 21.13
C LYS A 738 -53.90 8.01 21.62
N ASP A 739 -54.59 8.12 22.75
CA ASP A 739 -55.45 7.04 23.28
C ASP A 739 -56.51 6.61 22.23
N THR A 740 -56.88 7.52 21.31
CA THR A 740 -57.84 7.28 20.23
C THR A 740 -57.31 6.46 19.06
N SER A 741 -56.04 6.07 19.05
CA SER A 741 -55.48 5.24 17.98
C SER A 741 -56.08 3.83 17.98
N PRO A 742 -56.39 3.25 16.81
CA PRO A 742 -56.91 1.88 16.74
C PRO A 742 -55.90 0.82 17.24
N LEU A 743 -54.62 1.16 17.35
CA LEU A 743 -53.57 0.28 17.89
C LEU A 743 -53.30 0.55 19.38
N SER A 744 -54.07 1.44 20.02
CA SER A 744 -53.95 1.76 21.44
C SER A 744 -54.47 0.59 22.29
N TYR A 745 -53.78 0.28 23.39
CA TYR A 745 -54.26 -0.72 24.36
C TYR A 745 -55.58 -0.32 25.05
N LYS A 746 -55.99 0.94 24.92
CA LYS A 746 -57.27 1.46 25.41
C LYS A 746 -58.34 1.53 24.32
N SER A 747 -58.04 1.10 23.10
CA SER A 747 -59.04 1.12 22.04
C SER A 747 -60.10 0.06 22.31
N ASP A 748 -61.36 0.50 22.25
CA ASP A 748 -62.56 -0.32 22.36
C ASP A 748 -63.18 -0.57 20.96
N ILE A 749 -62.43 -0.30 19.88
CA ILE A 749 -62.87 -0.57 18.51
C ILE A 749 -62.93 -2.09 18.29
N ASP A 750 -64.12 -2.63 18.05
CA ASP A 750 -64.35 -4.04 17.69
C ASP A 750 -64.26 -4.24 16.17
N VAL A 751 -63.10 -3.93 15.58
CA VAL A 751 -62.83 -4.09 14.14
C VAL A 751 -61.59 -4.98 13.96
N ASP A 752 -61.72 -6.02 13.13
CA ASP A 752 -60.62 -6.91 12.79
C ASP A 752 -59.58 -6.20 11.91
N LEU A 753 -58.51 -5.69 12.53
CA LEU A 753 -57.36 -5.13 11.83
C LEU A 753 -56.47 -6.24 11.25
N PRO A 754 -55.68 -5.95 10.20
CA PRO A 754 -54.69 -6.90 9.68
C PRO A 754 -53.72 -7.35 10.79
N GLN A 755 -53.57 -8.67 10.97
CA GLN A 755 -52.72 -9.25 12.02
C GLN A 755 -51.26 -8.76 12.01
N GLY A 756 -50.74 -8.29 10.87
CA GLY A 756 -49.38 -7.78 10.73
C GLY A 756 -49.21 -6.29 11.06
N LEU A 757 -50.32 -5.53 11.15
CA LEU A 757 -50.31 -4.07 11.26
C LEU A 757 -49.64 -3.59 12.55
N ASP A 758 -49.98 -4.18 13.70
CA ASP A 758 -49.36 -3.86 14.99
C ASP A 758 -47.84 -4.04 14.95
N GLY A 759 -47.38 -5.18 14.42
CA GLY A 759 -45.96 -5.49 14.33
C GLY A 759 -45.21 -4.57 13.36
N ALA A 760 -45.81 -4.22 12.23
CA ALA A 760 -45.22 -3.27 11.27
C ALA A 760 -45.15 -1.85 11.86
N PHE A 761 -46.20 -1.44 12.57
CA PHE A 761 -46.25 -0.15 13.26
C PHE A 761 -45.24 -0.04 14.40
N GLU A 762 -45.04 -1.09 15.21
CA GLU A 762 -44.02 -1.09 16.27
C GLU A 762 -42.62 -0.84 15.70
N ARG A 763 -42.30 -1.44 14.53
CA ARG A 763 -41.02 -1.24 13.84
C ARG A 763 -40.86 0.20 13.33
N VAL A 764 -41.85 0.69 12.58
CA VAL A 764 -41.86 2.07 12.07
C VAL A 764 -41.85 3.12 13.20
N SER A 765 -42.53 2.85 14.31
CA SER A 765 -42.56 3.73 15.49
C SER A 765 -41.19 3.89 16.15
N ALA A 766 -40.34 2.86 16.10
CA ALA A 766 -38.97 2.92 16.57
C ALA A 766 -38.08 3.88 15.74
N HIS A 767 -38.51 4.20 14.51
CA HIS A 767 -37.81 5.07 13.56
C HIS A 767 -38.31 6.52 13.54
N THR A 768 -39.33 6.87 14.32
CA THR A 768 -39.89 8.24 14.37
C THR A 768 -38.87 9.32 14.71
N GLY A 769 -37.94 9.01 15.62
CA GLY A 769 -36.81 9.87 15.94
C GLY A 769 -35.85 10.05 14.76
N ASP A 770 -35.59 8.99 13.99
CA ASP A 770 -34.68 9.01 12.85
C ASP A 770 -35.26 9.82 11.69
N ILE A 771 -36.53 9.60 11.35
CA ILE A 771 -37.26 10.35 10.31
C ILE A 771 -37.34 11.83 10.68
N ARG A 772 -37.63 12.16 11.95
CA ARG A 772 -37.62 13.55 12.41
C ARG A 772 -36.23 14.18 12.28
N ASN A 773 -35.18 13.45 12.63
CA ASN A 773 -33.81 13.92 12.53
C ASN A 773 -33.40 14.11 11.06
N LEU A 774 -33.80 13.22 10.15
CA LEU A 774 -33.63 13.38 8.71
C LEU A 774 -34.40 14.60 8.17
N ALA A 775 -35.64 14.81 8.60
CA ALA A 775 -36.40 16.01 8.25
C ALA A 775 -35.68 17.29 8.68
N GLN A 776 -35.07 17.31 9.87
CA GLN A 776 -34.21 18.40 10.30
C GLN A 776 -32.96 18.54 9.42
N GLY A 777 -32.38 17.42 8.99
CA GLY A 777 -31.22 17.36 8.09
C GLY A 777 -31.44 17.95 6.70
N PHE A 778 -32.58 17.60 6.10
CA PHE A 778 -32.90 17.93 4.70
C PHE A 778 -33.68 19.25 4.56
N PHE A 779 -34.44 19.67 5.56
CA PHE A 779 -35.29 20.85 5.46
C PHE A 779 -34.87 22.04 6.32
N LEU A 780 -33.84 21.92 7.18
CA LEU A 780 -33.32 23.08 7.94
C LEU A 780 -32.00 23.61 7.37
N LEU A 781 -31.96 24.92 7.15
CA LEU A 781 -30.74 25.67 6.83
C LEU A 781 -29.92 26.00 8.10
N LYS A 782 -30.63 26.24 9.21
CA LYS A 782 -30.11 26.47 10.56
C LYS A 782 -31.09 25.91 11.59
N LYS A 783 -30.68 25.81 12.86
CA LYS A 783 -31.50 25.25 13.97
C LYS A 783 -32.99 25.67 13.99
N ASN A 784 -33.30 26.90 13.58
CA ASN A 784 -34.66 27.44 13.52
C ASN A 784 -35.03 28.07 12.15
N VAL A 785 -34.29 27.76 11.08
CA VAL A 785 -34.52 28.30 9.74
C VAL A 785 -34.81 27.16 8.78
N VAL A 786 -36.02 27.15 8.23
CA VAL A 786 -36.50 26.13 7.30
C VAL A 786 -36.22 26.55 5.86
N ASP A 787 -35.74 25.61 5.06
CA ASP A 787 -35.70 25.68 3.60
C ASP A 787 -37.11 25.44 3.04
N TYR A 788 -37.89 26.52 2.96
CA TYR A 788 -39.28 26.42 2.55
C TYR A 788 -39.44 25.95 1.12
N ASP A 789 -38.52 26.28 0.21
CA ASP A 789 -38.65 25.90 -1.19
C ASP A 789 -38.54 24.38 -1.31
N ARG A 790 -37.49 23.79 -0.72
CA ARG A 790 -37.29 22.32 -0.71
C ARG A 790 -38.42 21.58 0.02
N LEU A 791 -38.87 22.10 1.17
CA LEU A 791 -39.96 21.47 1.92
C LEU A 791 -41.30 21.55 1.18
N ASN A 792 -41.59 22.68 0.52
CA ASN A 792 -42.84 22.85 -0.22
C ASN A 792 -42.92 21.96 -1.44
N ASP A 793 -41.80 21.80 -2.14
CA ASP A 793 -41.74 20.92 -3.30
C ASP A 793 -41.96 19.47 -2.90
N ALA A 794 -41.34 19.00 -1.81
CA ALA A 794 -41.56 17.65 -1.27
C ALA A 794 -42.99 17.44 -0.74
N VAL A 795 -43.53 18.39 0.02
CA VAL A 795 -44.93 18.32 0.53
C VAL A 795 -45.93 18.29 -0.62
N ARG A 796 -45.73 19.12 -1.66
CA ARG A 796 -46.57 19.12 -2.86
C ARG A 796 -46.45 17.80 -3.62
N GLY A 797 -45.23 17.29 -3.80
CA GLY A 797 -44.97 16.03 -4.49
C GLY A 797 -45.67 14.84 -3.83
N VAL A 798 -45.59 14.74 -2.49
CA VAL A 798 -46.34 13.69 -1.76
C VAL A 798 -47.85 13.93 -1.84
N ALA A 799 -48.35 15.15 -1.64
CA ALA A 799 -49.79 15.42 -1.68
C ALA A 799 -50.44 15.24 -3.07
N GLU A 800 -49.65 15.28 -4.15
CA GLU A 800 -50.14 15.04 -5.52
C GLU A 800 -50.09 13.55 -5.92
N ASN A 801 -49.32 12.71 -5.21
CA ASN A 801 -49.04 11.32 -5.58
C ASN A 801 -49.12 10.34 -4.39
N ASP A 802 -49.82 10.67 -3.31
CA ASP A 802 -49.81 9.91 -2.05
C ASP A 802 -50.34 8.47 -2.21
N GLU A 803 -51.44 8.27 -2.94
CA GLU A 803 -51.99 6.94 -3.25
C GLU A 803 -50.99 6.09 -4.05
N ASP A 804 -50.42 6.65 -5.13
CA ASP A 804 -49.46 5.94 -5.99
C ASP A 804 -48.18 5.61 -5.22
N TYR A 805 -47.68 6.55 -4.41
CA TYR A 805 -46.50 6.35 -3.57
C TYR A 805 -46.72 5.27 -2.51
N LEU A 806 -47.90 5.17 -1.93
CA LEU A 806 -48.20 4.11 -0.95
C LEU A 806 -48.20 2.74 -1.61
N SER A 807 -48.82 2.63 -2.77
CA SER A 807 -48.92 1.35 -3.47
C SER A 807 -47.57 0.90 -4.04
N GLU A 808 -46.78 1.81 -4.58
CA GLU A 808 -45.44 1.46 -5.04
C GLU A 808 -44.50 1.14 -3.86
N LEU A 809 -44.61 1.87 -2.74
CA LEU A 809 -43.80 1.62 -1.54
C LEU A 809 -44.05 0.22 -0.96
N SER A 810 -45.28 -0.30 -1.00
CA SER A 810 -45.60 -1.65 -0.52
C SER A 810 -44.91 -2.78 -1.29
N SER A 811 -44.43 -2.48 -2.51
CA SER A 811 -43.74 -3.43 -3.39
C SER A 811 -42.23 -3.16 -3.52
N THR A 812 -41.72 -2.18 -2.76
CA THR A 812 -40.32 -1.77 -2.81
C THR A 812 -39.41 -2.80 -2.14
N SER A 813 -38.35 -3.22 -2.84
CA SER A 813 -37.26 -4.04 -2.27
C SER A 813 -35.96 -3.24 -2.26
N VAL A 814 -35.17 -3.42 -1.21
CA VAL A 814 -33.84 -2.82 -1.03
C VAL A 814 -32.72 -3.86 -1.06
N ASP A 815 -32.98 -5.08 -1.55
CA ASP A 815 -31.98 -6.17 -1.58
C ASP A 815 -30.69 -5.79 -2.34
N ASP A 816 -30.80 -4.89 -3.33
CA ASP A 816 -29.68 -4.40 -4.14
C ASP A 816 -29.09 -3.06 -3.63
N LEU A 817 -29.67 -2.46 -2.58
CA LEU A 817 -29.18 -1.23 -1.97
C LEU A 817 -27.96 -1.53 -1.10
N ALA A 818 -26.92 -0.71 -1.22
CA ALA A 818 -25.70 -0.92 -0.45
C ALA A 818 -25.95 -0.81 1.08
N ASP A 819 -25.63 -1.88 1.81
CA ASP A 819 -25.70 -1.98 3.29
C ASP A 819 -24.87 -0.91 4.06
N ALA A 820 -24.05 -0.17 3.32
CA ALA A 820 -23.20 0.92 3.81
C ALA A 820 -23.98 2.21 4.11
N TYR A 821 -25.23 2.38 3.65
CA TYR A 821 -26.00 3.60 3.95
C TYR A 821 -26.48 3.62 5.41
N ARG A 822 -26.03 4.63 6.17
CA ARG A 822 -26.31 4.80 7.60
C ARG A 822 -26.84 6.19 7.94
N ILE A 823 -27.69 6.30 8.96
CA ILE A 823 -28.23 7.58 9.43
C ILE A 823 -27.52 8.01 10.71
N GLY A 824 -27.04 9.26 10.74
CA GLY A 824 -26.41 9.85 11.93
C GLY A 824 -26.12 11.35 11.79
N THR A 825 -25.63 11.96 12.86
CA THR A 825 -25.14 13.36 12.87
C THR A 825 -23.70 13.49 12.40
N THR A 826 -22.93 12.42 12.55
CA THR A 826 -21.56 12.27 12.05
C THR A 826 -21.40 10.82 11.57
N ARG A 827 -20.43 10.58 10.70
CA ARG A 827 -20.12 9.22 10.21
C ARG A 827 -19.92 8.20 11.34
N ASN A 828 -19.08 8.53 12.33
CA ASN A 828 -18.82 7.65 13.48
C ASN A 828 -20.05 7.39 14.38
N ASN A 829 -21.08 8.24 14.30
CA ASN A 829 -22.32 8.08 15.06
C ASN A 829 -23.46 7.48 14.22
N ALA A 830 -23.25 7.23 12.94
CA ALA A 830 -24.26 6.68 12.03
C ALA A 830 -24.38 5.16 12.21
N LYS A 831 -25.36 4.71 12.99
CA LYS A 831 -25.49 3.29 13.37
C LYS A 831 -26.64 2.56 12.68
N LYS A 832 -27.70 3.27 12.32
CA LYS A 832 -28.93 2.68 11.78
C LYS A 832 -28.85 2.58 10.26
N SER A 833 -29.18 1.41 9.71
CA SER A 833 -29.23 1.16 8.27
C SER A 833 -30.41 1.90 7.64
N LEU A 834 -30.17 2.58 6.52
CA LEU A 834 -31.25 3.17 5.72
C LEU A 834 -32.14 2.10 5.10
N ALA A 835 -31.55 0.99 4.64
CA ALA A 835 -32.27 -0.12 4.03
C ALA A 835 -33.35 -0.67 4.96
N THR A 836 -33.01 -0.93 6.24
CA THR A 836 -33.96 -1.39 7.26
C THR A 836 -35.11 -0.42 7.47
N ILE A 837 -34.86 0.89 7.39
CA ILE A 837 -35.93 1.89 7.55
C ILE A 837 -36.87 1.84 6.33
N ILE A 838 -36.33 1.79 5.12
CA ILE A 838 -37.14 1.68 3.91
C ILE A 838 -37.97 0.38 3.91
N GLU A 839 -37.38 -0.75 4.32
CA GLU A 839 -38.08 -2.04 4.49
C GLU A 839 -39.22 -1.95 5.50
N ASP A 840 -38.98 -1.39 6.68
CA ASP A 840 -40.01 -1.28 7.71
C ASP A 840 -41.18 -0.39 7.24
N PHE A 841 -40.90 0.68 6.49
CA PHE A 841 -41.93 1.52 5.88
C PHE A 841 -42.63 0.85 4.69
N SER A 842 -41.93 0.00 3.93
CA SER A 842 -42.52 -0.82 2.86
C SER A 842 -43.48 -1.87 3.42
N ASP A 843 -43.06 -2.61 4.45
CA ASP A 843 -43.90 -3.54 5.20
C ASP A 843 -45.14 -2.84 5.77
N PHE A 844 -44.95 -1.65 6.35
CA PHE A 844 -46.06 -0.87 6.89
C PHE A 844 -47.03 -0.42 5.80
N ALA A 845 -46.54 0.09 4.66
CA ALA A 845 -47.38 0.43 3.52
C ALA A 845 -48.19 -0.78 3.01
N GLY A 846 -47.57 -1.97 2.95
CA GLY A 846 -48.26 -3.21 2.57
C GLY A 846 -49.30 -3.69 3.58
N GLU A 847 -49.11 -3.45 4.88
CA GLU A 847 -50.16 -3.69 5.87
C GLU A 847 -51.28 -2.64 5.81
N LEU A 848 -50.96 -1.38 5.48
CA LEU A 848 -51.95 -0.32 5.25
C LEU A 848 -52.84 -0.60 4.03
N GLU A 849 -52.30 -1.08 2.91
CA GLU A 849 -53.12 -1.51 1.77
C GLU A 849 -54.07 -2.66 2.16
N LYS A 850 -53.69 -3.53 3.11
CA LYS A 850 -54.59 -4.57 3.62
C LYS A 850 -55.70 -4.00 4.49
N VAL A 851 -55.50 -2.86 5.15
CA VAL A 851 -56.56 -2.14 5.87
C VAL A 851 -57.64 -1.71 4.88
N GLU A 852 -57.26 -1.11 3.75
CA GLU A 852 -58.20 -0.75 2.68
C GLU A 852 -59.01 -1.95 2.18
N GLN A 853 -58.38 -3.12 2.05
CA GLN A 853 -59.03 -4.33 1.54
C GLN A 853 -59.88 -5.10 2.57
N LYS A 854 -59.54 -5.01 3.87
CA LYS A 854 -60.12 -5.86 4.92
C LYS A 854 -61.01 -5.10 5.90
N VAL A 855 -60.74 -3.82 6.16
CA VAL A 855 -61.61 -3.00 6.98
C VAL A 855 -62.80 -2.63 6.12
N ASN A 856 -63.82 -3.50 6.17
CA ASN A 856 -65.08 -3.22 5.51
C ASN A 856 -65.79 -2.11 6.29
N VAL A 857 -65.68 -0.88 5.82
CA VAL A 857 -66.38 0.27 6.39
C VAL A 857 -67.89 0.03 6.40
N GLU A 858 -68.40 -0.88 5.56
CA GLU A 858 -69.80 -1.34 5.61
C GLU A 858 -70.18 -2.01 6.94
N ASP A 859 -69.27 -2.73 7.60
CA ASP A 859 -69.56 -3.36 8.91
C ASP A 859 -69.69 -2.28 10.00
N LEU A 860 -68.79 -1.29 9.98
CA LEU A 860 -68.84 -0.12 10.85
C LEU A 860 -70.09 0.74 10.56
N GLN A 861 -70.44 0.92 9.29
CA GLN A 861 -71.66 1.61 8.85
C GLN A 861 -72.92 0.82 9.20
N GLU A 862 -72.91 -0.52 9.18
CA GLU A 862 -74.03 -1.35 9.62
C GLU A 862 -74.26 -1.19 11.12
N ASP A 863 -73.20 -1.24 11.92
CA ASP A 863 -73.27 -1.02 13.35
C ASP A 863 -73.75 0.40 13.67
N ILE A 864 -73.21 1.42 13.02
CA ILE A 864 -73.66 2.81 13.14
C ILE A 864 -75.11 2.98 12.71
N SER A 865 -75.55 2.29 11.66
CA SER A 865 -76.95 2.28 11.21
C SER A 865 -77.90 1.69 12.27
N ARG A 866 -77.42 0.79 13.15
CA ARG A 866 -78.23 0.29 14.30
C ARG A 866 -78.46 1.40 15.31
N TYR A 867 -77.43 2.16 15.65
CA TYR A 867 -77.53 3.30 16.56
C TYR A 867 -78.40 4.42 15.98
N GLN A 868 -78.29 4.71 14.68
CA GLN A 868 -79.14 5.70 14.01
C GLN A 868 -80.62 5.32 14.02
N LYS A 869 -80.97 4.03 13.83
CA LYS A 869 -82.38 3.57 13.91
C LYS A 869 -82.98 3.76 15.30
N LEU A 870 -82.14 3.70 16.34
CA LEU A 870 -82.55 3.88 17.73
C LEU A 870 -82.50 5.36 18.16
N HIS A 871 -81.70 6.19 17.50
CA HIS A 871 -81.53 7.60 17.84
C HIS A 871 -82.53 8.51 17.11
N PHE A 872 -83.39 9.21 17.85
CA PHE A 872 -84.32 10.21 17.30
C PHE A 872 -83.91 11.64 17.66
N LEU A 873 -84.19 12.60 16.76
CA LEU A 873 -83.94 14.05 16.95
C LEU A 873 -84.58 14.64 18.22
N SER A 874 -85.60 13.97 18.73
CA SER A 874 -86.36 14.41 19.90
C SER A 874 -85.78 13.89 21.22
N HIS A 875 -84.75 13.01 21.18
CA HIS A 875 -84.13 12.41 22.34
C HIS A 875 -83.35 13.44 23.16
N ASN A 876 -83.59 13.39 24.47
CA ASN A 876 -82.82 14.08 25.49
C ASN A 876 -82.72 13.15 26.70
N GLN A 877 -81.79 13.42 27.62
CA GLN A 877 -81.50 12.54 28.74
C GLN A 877 -82.75 12.15 29.55
N VAL A 878 -83.68 13.11 29.79
CA VAL A 878 -84.95 12.85 30.49
C VAL A 878 -85.83 11.86 29.74
N LYS A 879 -85.94 11.97 28.41
CA LYS A 879 -86.71 11.04 27.60
C LYS A 879 -86.06 9.66 27.53
N LEU A 880 -84.74 9.59 27.46
CA LEU A 880 -84.00 8.32 27.48
C LEU A 880 -84.15 7.63 28.85
N ALA A 881 -84.13 8.38 29.96
CA ALA A 881 -84.40 7.85 31.29
C ALA A 881 -85.82 7.26 31.41
N ASN A 882 -86.82 7.94 30.83
CA ASN A 882 -88.18 7.40 30.75
C ASN A 882 -88.24 6.13 29.89
N LEU A 883 -87.54 6.11 28.75
CA LEU A 883 -87.45 4.95 27.88
C LEU A 883 -86.82 3.74 28.62
N TYR A 884 -85.72 3.96 29.33
CA TYR A 884 -85.07 2.97 30.18
C TYR A 884 -86.04 2.38 31.21
N GLN A 885 -86.72 3.23 32.00
CA GLN A 885 -87.68 2.77 33.02
C GLN A 885 -88.81 1.93 32.41
N THR A 886 -89.23 2.29 31.20
CA THR A 886 -90.32 1.60 30.51
C THR A 886 -89.86 0.23 29.97
N LEU A 887 -88.64 0.15 29.42
CA LEU A 887 -88.04 -1.13 29.00
C LEU A 887 -87.73 -2.05 30.20
N ASP A 888 -87.22 -1.49 31.30
CA ASP A 888 -86.91 -2.22 32.53
C ASP A 888 -88.18 -2.79 33.19
N ALA A 889 -89.26 -1.99 33.23
CA ALA A 889 -90.56 -2.44 33.70
C ALA A 889 -91.15 -3.58 32.84
N ALA A 890 -90.96 -3.53 31.52
CA ALA A 890 -91.43 -4.57 30.59
C ALA A 890 -90.62 -5.88 30.70
N LEU A 891 -89.33 -5.80 31.02
CA LEU A 891 -88.46 -6.97 31.23
C LEU A 891 -88.64 -7.64 32.59
N GLY A 892 -89.05 -6.87 33.62
CA GLY A 892 -89.25 -7.37 34.99
C GLY A 892 -90.13 -8.64 35.12
N PRO A 893 -91.29 -8.74 34.44
CA PRO A 893 -92.15 -9.92 34.45
C PRO A 893 -91.53 -11.17 33.78
N LEU A 894 -90.56 -11.00 32.87
CA LEU A 894 -89.94 -12.09 32.12
C LEU A 894 -88.82 -12.80 32.89
N GLY A 895 -88.48 -12.32 34.09
CA GLY A 895 -87.48 -12.95 34.96
C GLY A 895 -86.03 -12.86 34.45
N VAL A 896 -85.76 -11.95 33.51
CA VAL A 896 -84.42 -11.68 32.99
C VAL A 896 -83.58 -11.05 34.11
N THR A 897 -82.44 -11.66 34.45
CA THR A 897 -81.53 -11.11 35.46
C THR A 897 -80.97 -9.78 34.99
N HIS A 898 -81.26 -8.70 35.74
CA HIS A 898 -80.70 -7.36 35.46
C HIS A 898 -79.16 -7.45 35.42
N ARG A 899 -78.58 -7.23 34.24
CA ARG A 899 -77.13 -7.15 34.07
C ARG A 899 -76.64 -5.89 34.80
N GLN A 900 -75.51 -5.97 35.49
CA GLN A 900 -74.93 -4.81 36.22
C GLN A 900 -74.72 -3.60 35.30
N ARG A 901 -74.44 -3.82 34.01
CA ARG A 901 -74.31 -2.79 32.98
C ARG A 901 -75.60 -1.96 32.80
N TRP A 902 -76.77 -2.60 32.79
CA TRP A 902 -78.05 -1.91 32.60
C TRP A 902 -78.37 -1.00 33.78
N GLN A 903 -78.11 -1.46 35.00
CA GLN A 903 -78.30 -0.65 36.22
C GLN A 903 -77.44 0.61 36.22
N LYS A 904 -76.18 0.52 35.77
CA LYS A 904 -75.29 1.67 35.63
C LYS A 904 -75.81 2.69 34.62
N VAL A 905 -76.31 2.24 33.46
CA VAL A 905 -76.95 3.11 32.46
C VAL A 905 -78.21 3.77 33.03
N GLY A 906 -79.01 3.04 33.81
CA GLY A 906 -80.16 3.60 34.51
C GLY A 906 -79.79 4.68 35.53
N GLU A 907 -78.69 4.51 36.26
CA GLU A 907 -78.15 5.52 37.20
C GLU A 907 -77.64 6.77 36.45
N LEU A 908 -76.85 6.57 35.38
CA LEU A 908 -76.33 7.62 34.50
C LEU A 908 -77.44 8.49 33.89
N LEU A 909 -78.52 7.86 33.41
CA LEU A 909 -79.64 8.58 32.80
C LEU A 909 -80.46 9.38 33.82
N ASN A 910 -80.45 8.99 35.09
CA ASN A 910 -81.14 9.72 36.16
C ASN A 910 -80.27 10.81 36.80
N ASP A 911 -78.96 10.82 36.54
CA ASP A 911 -78.05 11.86 37.02
C ASP A 911 -78.05 13.08 36.08
N THR A 912 -78.90 14.06 36.40
CA THR A 912 -79.00 15.33 35.65
C THR A 912 -77.74 16.21 35.70
N SER A 913 -76.70 15.83 36.44
CA SER A 913 -75.43 16.57 36.52
C SER A 913 -74.38 16.11 35.52
N GLN A 914 -74.57 14.94 34.89
CA GLN A 914 -73.71 14.41 33.83
C GLN A 914 -74.37 14.60 32.46
N ASP A 915 -73.64 15.20 31.52
CA ASP A 915 -74.05 15.28 30.12
C ASP A 915 -73.59 14.02 29.39
N ILE A 916 -74.54 13.26 28.86
CA ILE A 916 -74.29 12.02 28.12
C ILE A 916 -73.80 12.25 26.68
N GLY A 917 -73.52 13.51 26.28
CA GLY A 917 -72.84 13.82 25.03
C GLY A 917 -73.67 13.58 23.76
N LEU A 918 -75.00 13.70 23.83
CA LEU A 918 -75.91 13.42 22.70
C LEU A 918 -75.70 14.34 21.48
N GLY A 919 -75.18 15.55 21.70
CA GLY A 919 -74.91 16.51 20.62
C GLY A 919 -73.74 16.06 19.75
N ASP A 920 -72.63 15.69 20.38
CA ASP A 920 -71.40 15.26 19.72
C ASP A 920 -71.59 13.88 19.09
N PHE A 921 -72.24 12.95 19.81
CA PHE A 921 -72.69 11.65 19.30
C PHE A 921 -73.39 11.75 17.95
N ARG A 922 -74.31 12.72 17.82
CA ARG A 922 -75.03 12.94 16.57
C ARG A 922 -74.14 13.49 15.45
N SER A 923 -73.21 14.39 15.76
CA SER A 923 -72.27 14.89 14.74
C SER A 923 -71.44 13.74 14.20
N THR A 924 -70.86 12.94 15.10
CA THR A 924 -70.02 11.79 14.74
C THR A 924 -70.79 10.74 13.94
N LEU A 925 -72.02 10.38 14.32
CA LEU A 925 -72.86 9.44 13.55
C LEU A 925 -73.11 9.92 12.10
N ASN A 926 -73.25 11.22 11.88
CA ASN A 926 -73.45 11.79 10.54
C ASN A 926 -72.14 11.94 9.76
N GLU A 927 -71.02 12.17 10.45
CA GLU A 927 -69.70 12.27 9.83
C GLU A 927 -69.22 10.90 9.37
N ILE A 928 -69.38 9.85 10.18
CA ILE A 928 -68.97 8.50 9.82
C ILE A 928 -69.84 7.91 8.70
N GLU A 929 -71.15 8.18 8.67
CA GLU A 929 -72.04 7.74 7.58
C GLU A 929 -71.70 8.41 6.24
N LYS A 930 -71.29 9.68 6.28
CA LYS A 930 -70.91 10.44 5.07
C LYS A 930 -69.46 10.17 4.64
N ALA A 931 -68.62 9.67 5.54
CA ALA A 931 -67.26 9.31 5.22
C ALA A 931 -67.25 8.08 4.31
N SER A 932 -66.85 8.28 3.05
CA SER A 932 -66.36 7.19 2.22
C SER A 932 -64.85 7.10 2.46
N ALA A 933 -64.40 6.12 3.25
CA ALA A 933 -62.98 5.81 3.29
C ALA A 933 -62.63 5.08 1.99
N ASN A 934 -62.16 5.84 1.01
CA ASN A 934 -61.77 5.32 -0.29
C ASN A 934 -60.30 4.89 -0.33
N ASP A 935 -59.55 5.17 0.74
CA ASP A 935 -58.12 4.92 0.89
C ASP A 935 -57.80 4.55 2.36
N ALA A 936 -56.63 3.92 2.57
CA ALA A 936 -56.19 3.42 3.88
C ALA A 936 -56.00 4.53 4.94
N ILE A 937 -55.55 5.72 4.54
CA ILE A 937 -55.26 6.86 5.43
C ILE A 937 -56.57 7.41 6.00
N SER A 938 -57.56 7.60 5.14
CA SER A 938 -58.90 8.03 5.48
C SER A 938 -59.61 7.00 6.37
N ALA A 939 -59.39 5.70 6.14
CA ALA A 939 -59.93 4.64 6.99
C ALA A 939 -59.39 4.72 8.42
N ILE A 940 -58.08 4.93 8.60
CA ILE A 940 -57.47 5.08 9.93
C ILE A 940 -57.95 6.35 10.64
N ALA A 941 -58.04 7.47 9.92
CA ALA A 941 -58.57 8.71 10.49
C ALA A 941 -60.02 8.55 10.95
N LEU A 942 -60.83 7.80 10.21
CA LEU A 942 -62.20 7.45 10.58
C LEU A 942 -62.26 6.63 11.87
N LEU A 943 -61.37 5.63 12.02
CA LEU A 943 -61.26 4.83 13.24
C LEU A 943 -60.87 5.69 14.45
N HIS A 944 -59.95 6.64 14.27
CA HIS A 944 -59.60 7.60 15.31
C HIS A 944 -60.80 8.45 15.77
N GLU A 945 -61.60 8.96 14.83
CA GLU A 945 -62.79 9.74 15.15
C GLU A 945 -63.88 8.87 15.79
N TYR A 946 -63.99 7.60 15.38
CA TYR A 946 -64.91 6.64 15.98
C TYR A 946 -64.53 6.33 17.44
N GLN A 947 -63.26 6.00 17.74
CA GLN A 947 -62.81 5.78 19.12
C GLN A 947 -62.98 7.04 19.98
N ARG A 948 -62.67 8.21 19.41
CA ARG A 948 -62.88 9.48 20.12
C ARG A 948 -64.33 9.66 20.54
N SER A 949 -65.28 9.30 19.66
CA SER A 949 -66.71 9.36 19.97
C SER A 949 -67.11 8.38 21.07
N LEU A 950 -66.53 7.17 21.10
CA LEU A 950 -66.74 6.20 22.17
C LEU A 950 -66.27 6.74 23.53
N ASP A 951 -65.10 7.41 23.55
CA ASP A 951 -64.52 7.96 24.78
C ASP A 951 -65.25 9.22 25.29
N GLU A 952 -65.72 10.08 24.38
CA GLU A 952 -66.33 11.38 24.72
C GLU A 952 -67.85 11.31 24.96
N SER A 953 -68.53 10.22 24.56
CA SER A 953 -70.00 10.13 24.62
C SER A 953 -70.52 8.84 25.26
N ASP A 954 -71.06 8.95 26.47
CA ASP A 954 -71.76 7.85 27.15
C ASP A 954 -73.05 7.40 26.41
N ALA A 955 -73.49 8.15 25.39
CA ALA A 955 -74.64 7.80 24.56
C ALA A 955 -74.46 6.44 23.85
N TRP A 956 -73.23 6.07 23.47
CA TRP A 956 -72.95 4.77 22.86
C TRP A 956 -73.36 3.62 23.79
N GLU A 957 -72.94 3.65 25.07
CA GLU A 957 -73.30 2.64 26.06
C GLU A 957 -74.81 2.63 26.35
N VAL A 958 -75.45 3.80 26.40
CA VAL A 958 -76.90 3.93 26.61
C VAL A 958 -77.69 3.23 25.50
N TYR A 959 -77.36 3.50 24.24
CA TYR A 959 -78.09 2.90 23.11
C TYR A 959 -77.76 1.42 22.91
N ASP A 960 -76.53 0.99 23.24
CA ASP A 960 -76.16 -0.44 23.22
C ASP A 960 -76.98 -1.23 24.26
N VAL A 961 -77.11 -0.69 25.48
CA VAL A 961 -78.01 -1.27 26.51
C VAL A 961 -79.47 -1.29 26.08
N PHE A 962 -79.98 -0.22 25.44
CA PHE A 962 -81.33 -0.25 24.89
C PHE A 962 -81.52 -1.31 23.81
N ASN A 963 -80.53 -1.49 22.94
CA ASN A 963 -80.57 -2.54 21.92
C ASN A 963 -80.57 -3.94 22.57
N GLU A 964 -79.70 -4.19 23.56
CA GLU A 964 -79.70 -5.45 24.33
C GLU A 964 -81.07 -5.72 24.97
N MET A 965 -81.64 -4.73 25.65
CA MET A 965 -82.96 -4.84 26.29
C MET A 965 -84.07 -5.13 25.27
N ILE A 966 -84.03 -4.48 24.09
CA ILE A 966 -84.99 -4.70 23.01
C ILE A 966 -84.84 -6.09 22.39
N GLN A 967 -83.61 -6.60 22.22
CA GLN A 967 -83.38 -7.95 21.68
C GLN A 967 -83.85 -9.04 22.64
N GLU A 968 -83.56 -8.92 23.94
CA GLU A 968 -84.06 -9.86 24.95
C GLU A 968 -85.60 -9.88 24.99
N LEU A 969 -86.25 -8.73 24.80
CA LEU A 969 -87.71 -8.65 24.64
C LEU A 969 -88.22 -9.36 23.38
N ARG A 970 -87.47 -9.34 22.27
CA ARG A 970 -87.83 -10.02 21.01
C ARG A 970 -87.62 -11.54 21.09
N ASP A 971 -86.52 -11.98 21.69
CA ASP A 971 -86.21 -13.42 21.83
C ASP A 971 -87.21 -14.14 22.74
N ALA A 972 -87.73 -13.44 23.77
CA ALA A 972 -88.84 -13.92 24.59
C ALA A 972 -90.15 -14.14 23.77
N GLU A 973 -90.31 -13.47 22.62
CA GLU A 973 -91.49 -13.57 21.75
C GLU A 973 -91.42 -14.77 20.77
N GLY A 974 -90.22 -15.29 20.49
CA GLY A 974 -89.94 -16.26 19.42
C GLY A 974 -89.80 -17.75 19.83
N SER A 975 -89.77 -18.09 21.11
CA SER A 975 -89.58 -19.50 21.53
C SER A 975 -90.87 -20.34 21.38
N GLU A 976 -90.91 -21.19 20.34
CA GLU A 976 -91.83 -22.33 20.29
C GLU A 976 -91.35 -23.44 21.24
N VAL A 977 -91.73 -23.36 22.52
CA VAL A 977 -91.81 -24.55 23.39
C VAL A 977 -93.22 -24.61 23.97
N GLY A 978 -93.97 -25.61 23.50
CA GLY A 978 -95.38 -25.83 23.81
C GLY A 978 -95.69 -25.99 25.31
N ASP A 979 -96.97 -25.75 25.60
CA ASP A 979 -97.67 -25.78 26.90
C ASP A 979 -97.57 -24.56 27.84
N PHE A 980 -96.59 -23.66 27.69
CA PHE A 980 -96.54 -22.42 28.51
C PHE A 980 -97.37 -21.26 27.94
N ARG A 981 -97.42 -21.12 26.60
CA ARG A 981 -98.14 -20.04 25.89
C ARG A 981 -99.66 -20.05 26.17
N ASN A 982 -100.26 -21.23 26.28
CA ASN A 982 -101.70 -21.36 26.60
C ASN A 982 -102.03 -21.06 28.07
N GLN A 983 -101.05 -21.18 28.99
CA GLN A 983 -101.22 -20.78 30.39
C GLN A 983 -100.97 -19.28 30.58
N VAL A 984 -100.02 -18.72 29.85
CA VAL A 984 -99.64 -17.30 29.94
C VAL A 984 -100.61 -16.37 29.19
N GLU A 985 -101.21 -16.79 28.06
CA GLU A 985 -102.28 -16.02 27.38
C GLU A 985 -103.57 -15.88 28.21
N SER A 986 -103.68 -16.56 29.36
CA SER A 986 -104.80 -16.43 30.31
C SER A 986 -104.45 -15.66 31.58
N SER A 987 -103.21 -15.20 31.71
CA SER A 987 -102.73 -14.41 32.86
C SER A 987 -103.04 -12.93 32.63
N THR A 988 -103.60 -12.29 33.66
CA THR A 988 -103.80 -10.83 33.70
C THR A 988 -102.49 -10.05 33.63
N GLU A 989 -101.35 -10.66 33.99
CA GLU A 989 -100.03 -10.05 33.85
C GLU A 989 -99.59 -9.98 32.38
N PHE A 990 -99.96 -10.95 31.53
CA PHE A 990 -99.60 -10.95 30.10
C PHE A 990 -100.43 -9.96 29.27
N ASP A 991 -101.69 -9.73 29.61
CA ASP A 991 -102.51 -8.67 28.99
C ASP A 991 -102.02 -7.27 29.39
N THR A 992 -101.54 -7.11 30.62
CA THR A 992 -100.92 -5.85 31.09
C THR A 992 -99.60 -5.61 30.36
N PHE A 993 -98.78 -6.65 30.21
CA PHE A 993 -97.56 -6.64 29.40
C PHE A 993 -97.83 -6.33 27.92
N ARG A 994 -98.88 -6.89 27.31
CA ARG A 994 -99.26 -6.60 25.92
C ARG A 994 -99.71 -5.15 25.74
N ALA A 995 -100.45 -4.61 26.70
CA ALA A 995 -100.89 -3.22 26.71
C ALA A 995 -99.74 -2.23 26.93
N GLU A 996 -98.80 -2.55 27.83
CA GLU A 996 -97.57 -1.76 28.05
C GLU A 996 -96.63 -1.84 26.84
N ARG A 997 -96.46 -3.02 26.23
CA ARG A 997 -95.73 -3.21 24.98
C ARG A 997 -96.36 -2.42 23.83
N ASP A 998 -97.69 -2.47 23.67
CA ASP A 998 -98.38 -1.71 22.63
C ASP A 998 -98.31 -0.19 22.89
N SER A 999 -98.22 0.25 24.15
CA SER A 999 -97.97 1.64 24.56
C SER A 999 -96.52 2.07 24.28
N ILE A 1000 -95.53 1.22 24.58
CA ILE A 1000 -94.11 1.44 24.27
C ILE A 1000 -93.95 1.51 22.76
N ARG A 1001 -94.58 0.59 22.02
CA ARG A 1001 -94.59 0.56 20.57
C ARG A 1001 -95.29 1.79 19.99
N GLN A 1002 -96.37 2.28 20.59
CA GLN A 1002 -96.97 3.57 20.22
C GLN A 1002 -96.10 4.78 20.57
N THR A 1003 -95.24 4.70 21.57
CA THR A 1003 -94.33 5.80 21.94
C THR A 1003 -93.05 5.79 21.09
N ILE A 1004 -92.63 4.61 20.62
CA ILE A 1004 -91.48 4.38 19.73
C ILE A 1004 -91.87 4.55 18.24
N GLU A 1005 -93.07 4.14 17.83
CA GLU A 1005 -93.56 4.21 16.44
C GLU A 1005 -94.53 5.39 16.20
N GLY A 1006 -95.02 6.09 17.23
CA GLY A 1006 -96.21 6.96 17.15
C GLY A 1006 -96.02 8.46 17.35
N ASP A 1007 -94.92 9.04 16.88
CA ASP A 1007 -94.91 10.43 16.41
C ASP A 1007 -94.48 10.46 14.93
N LEU A 1008 -95.39 9.95 14.08
CA LEU A 1008 -95.42 10.14 12.62
C LEU A 1008 -96.42 11.25 12.28
#